data_AF-A0A0D2WHL9-F1
#
_entry.id   AF-A0A0D2WHL9-F1
#
_cell.length_a   1.000
_cell.length_b   1.000
_cell.length_c   1.000
_cell.angle_alpha   90.00
_cell.angle_beta   90.00
_cell.angle_gamma   90.00
#
_symmetry.space_group_name_H-M   'P 1'
#
loop_
_entity.id
_entity.type
_entity.pdbx_description
1 polymer ?
#
loop_
_entity_poly.entity_id
_entity_poly.type
_entity_poly.pdbx_seq_one_letter_code
_entity_poly.pdbx_strand_id
1 'polypeptide(L)'
;MKEVAKAAQLLNDLDLVLAGEDLRGIDAVDSELAWIGSVRVAVDKEGFLQLSAGLETQNQADIATALQVFHNLGQLAERVETCVSGLHKNVATALKSTVHVDSFASDPSLSSGGSSASLPTSHSSSTLGGLASAVLPGSLKSNTPTAGASPAWRAILWTRLDKLCSTIVSTISQVALLQKVLTKRRDPVTHALLIDVIRPSDGPTLITSFWINVTQLLVAEFQLAAKNSTFVKNTLESEFPKLVRVVSELWESVSPRLTNLTMPLPGKNKDGQPNNAQDLLWTCLLPFENAYLSRSLSRMFDPVNSAFPSGSVTPPGPDDISSILRTITSELQAANADGFLVTLVGRNVSKAIKLLAVKSETLFATDPEASQISGPCTSSQSRNITLVNLLDQFQRGVRAMPLLANVAANPASSSASLAAVQIIQDALKDVGKLLDNIVAPLFDAMCIHLEARLLKMHATDYSKAAPPSDRDAPAAECSPFVHEFAALVSHISSEILARFKCEEVTSVLVQRVCCRAMTLFVRHAALVRPLGDGGKLRLTADLAQFEVALGPLQVRCGMRLADMGQPYRAMRAFRPILFMDASHIANASAVGDALSVSTALHHLFSRGPDEMQSPHVRAQMTPLKYSQWLDTHTEADALVLIGATLEAYAQRVRARGDKQFAPVYPLMLDLLAHQT
;
A
#
# COMPACT_ATOMS: atom_id res chain seq x y z
N MET A 1 -55.43 31.88 -19.39
CA MET A 1 -54.06 31.66 -18.82
C MET A 1 -53.25 32.94 -18.59
N LYS A 2 -52.93 33.77 -19.61
CA LYS A 2 -52.52 35.18 -19.37
C LYS A 2 -53.54 35.94 -18.51
N GLU A 3 -54.79 35.50 -18.53
CA GLU A 3 -55.88 35.97 -17.69
C GLU A 3 -55.70 35.67 -16.21
N VAL A 4 -55.02 34.59 -15.79
CA VAL A 4 -54.87 34.25 -14.36
C VAL A 4 -53.84 35.14 -13.68
N ALA A 5 -52.71 35.41 -14.35
CA ALA A 5 -51.72 36.39 -13.88
C ALA A 5 -52.30 37.82 -13.87
N LYS A 6 -53.14 38.18 -14.85
CA LYS A 6 -53.89 39.44 -14.86
C LYS A 6 -54.93 39.51 -13.75
N ALA A 7 -55.68 38.42 -13.49
CA ALA A 7 -56.63 38.35 -12.39
C ALA A 7 -55.93 38.53 -11.04
N ALA A 8 -54.77 37.90 -10.84
CA ALA A 8 -53.93 38.10 -9.66
C ALA A 8 -53.47 39.55 -9.49
N GLN A 9 -53.11 40.23 -10.60
CA GLN A 9 -52.74 41.64 -10.58
C GLN A 9 -53.92 42.54 -10.20
N LEU A 10 -55.09 42.31 -10.80
CA LEU A 10 -56.31 43.06 -10.49
C LEU A 10 -56.75 42.87 -9.03
N LEU A 11 -56.60 41.66 -8.49
CA LEU A 11 -56.87 41.38 -7.08
C LEU A 11 -55.95 42.18 -6.16
N ASN A 12 -54.66 42.30 -6.51
CA ASN A 12 -53.70 43.09 -5.74
C ASN A 12 -53.97 44.60 -5.82
N ASP A 13 -54.33 45.10 -7.00
CA ASP A 13 -54.74 46.50 -7.18
C ASP A 13 -56.00 46.79 -6.35
N LEU A 14 -56.93 45.83 -6.29
CA LEU A 14 -58.14 45.93 -5.47
C LEU A 14 -57.83 45.95 -3.97
N ASP A 15 -56.91 45.10 -3.51
CA ASP A 15 -56.43 45.08 -2.11
C ASP A 15 -55.78 46.43 -1.73
N LEU A 16 -55.02 47.05 -2.64
CA LEU A 16 -54.44 48.38 -2.43
C LEU A 16 -55.52 49.48 -2.31
N VAL A 17 -56.56 49.41 -3.12
CA VAL A 17 -57.70 50.34 -3.05
C VAL A 17 -58.50 50.15 -1.76
N LEU A 18 -58.78 48.91 -1.38
CA LEU A 18 -59.48 48.56 -0.14
C LEU A 18 -58.68 48.90 1.13
N ALA A 19 -57.35 48.97 1.04
CA ALA A 19 -56.49 49.42 2.13
C ALA A 19 -56.46 50.95 2.29
N GLY A 20 -56.81 51.70 1.24
CA GLY A 20 -56.79 53.17 1.23
C GLY A 20 -57.99 53.85 1.88
N GLU A 21 -59.15 53.19 1.91
CA GLU A 21 -60.41 53.73 2.47
C GLU A 21 -61.18 52.63 3.23
N ASP A 22 -61.76 52.97 4.40
CA ASP A 22 -62.54 52.01 5.20
C ASP A 22 -63.96 51.85 4.61
N LEU A 23 -64.10 50.86 3.73
CA LEU A 23 -65.35 50.55 3.01
C LEU A 23 -66.19 49.45 3.69
N ARG A 24 -65.88 49.12 4.96
CA ARG A 24 -66.54 48.05 5.71
C ARG A 24 -67.96 48.48 6.15
N GLY A 25 -68.95 47.60 6.00
CA GLY A 25 -70.33 47.84 6.44
C GLY A 25 -71.26 48.41 5.36
N ILE A 26 -70.82 48.41 4.10
CA ILE A 26 -71.67 48.68 2.94
C ILE A 26 -72.11 47.32 2.38
N ASP A 27 -73.39 46.96 2.50
CA ASP A 27 -73.90 45.63 2.10
C ASP A 27 -73.50 45.20 0.67
N ALA A 28 -73.48 46.15 -0.27
CA ALA A 28 -73.07 45.90 -1.66
C ALA A 28 -71.56 45.62 -1.81
N VAL A 29 -70.72 46.22 -0.97
CA VAL A 29 -69.28 45.98 -0.94
C VAL A 29 -68.99 44.67 -0.21
N ASP A 30 -69.67 44.40 0.91
CA ASP A 30 -69.47 43.19 1.70
C ASP A 30 -69.86 41.90 0.93
N SER A 31 -70.91 41.96 0.09
CA SER A 31 -71.25 40.84 -0.81
C SER A 31 -70.18 40.56 -1.88
N GLU A 32 -69.59 41.63 -2.42
CA GLU A 32 -68.53 41.52 -3.43
C GLU A 32 -67.20 41.10 -2.80
N LEU A 33 -66.89 41.54 -1.56
CA LEU A 33 -65.70 41.12 -0.81
C LEU A 33 -65.68 39.60 -0.56
N ALA A 34 -66.83 39.00 -0.25
CA ALA A 34 -66.95 37.54 -0.12
C ALA A 34 -66.65 36.83 -1.45
N TRP A 35 -67.14 37.37 -2.56
CA TRP A 35 -66.85 36.85 -3.90
C TRP A 35 -65.37 37.02 -4.27
N ILE A 36 -64.77 38.19 -4.03
CA ILE A 36 -63.34 38.50 -4.24
C ILE A 36 -62.46 37.53 -3.45
N GLY A 37 -62.80 37.26 -2.18
CA GLY A 37 -62.10 36.27 -1.36
C GLY A 37 -62.14 34.86 -1.98
N SER A 38 -63.30 34.44 -2.48
CA SER A 38 -63.47 33.18 -3.22
C SER A 38 -62.61 33.13 -4.49
N VAL A 39 -62.59 34.20 -5.28
CA VAL A 39 -61.77 34.31 -6.50
C VAL A 39 -60.28 34.27 -6.16
N ARG A 40 -59.86 34.90 -5.07
CA ARG A 40 -58.46 34.87 -4.60
C ARG A 40 -58.02 33.45 -4.25
N VAL A 41 -58.86 32.68 -3.55
CA VAL A 41 -58.59 31.26 -3.25
C VAL A 41 -58.54 30.42 -4.54
N ALA A 42 -59.42 30.70 -5.50
CA ALA A 42 -59.43 29.98 -6.78
C ALA A 42 -58.16 30.26 -7.62
N VAL A 43 -57.75 31.52 -7.74
CA VAL A 43 -56.53 31.95 -8.47
C VAL A 43 -55.29 31.38 -7.80
N ASP A 44 -55.23 31.40 -6.47
CA ASP A 44 -54.14 30.81 -5.70
C ASP A 44 -54.04 29.29 -5.90
N LYS A 45 -55.17 28.57 -5.85
CA LYS A 45 -55.22 27.13 -6.09
C LYS A 45 -54.76 26.77 -7.51
N GLU A 46 -55.21 27.53 -8.51
CA GLU A 46 -54.81 27.34 -9.90
C GLU A 46 -53.31 27.61 -10.08
N GLY A 47 -52.78 28.67 -9.45
CA GLY A 47 -51.34 28.94 -9.42
C GLY A 47 -50.53 27.80 -8.81
N PHE A 48 -51.03 27.18 -7.73
CA PHE A 48 -50.37 26.05 -7.09
C PHE A 48 -50.38 24.76 -7.93
N LEU A 49 -51.50 24.46 -8.58
CA LEU A 49 -51.60 23.35 -9.53
C LEU A 49 -50.66 23.56 -10.71
N GLN A 50 -50.59 24.77 -11.25
CA GLN A 50 -49.69 25.11 -12.35
C GLN A 50 -48.21 25.02 -11.94
N LEU A 51 -47.85 25.48 -10.73
CA LEU A 51 -46.50 25.33 -10.21
C LEU A 51 -46.13 23.85 -10.07
N SER A 52 -47.01 23.04 -9.50
CA SER A 52 -46.79 21.61 -9.28
C SER A 52 -46.62 20.86 -10.62
N ALA A 53 -47.55 21.06 -11.56
CA ALA A 53 -47.47 20.49 -12.90
C ALA A 53 -46.22 20.96 -13.68
N GLY A 54 -45.86 22.23 -13.54
CA GLY A 54 -44.66 22.81 -14.15
C GLY A 54 -43.36 22.20 -13.59
N LEU A 55 -43.31 21.91 -12.28
CA LEU A 55 -42.17 21.23 -11.65
C LEU A 55 -42.09 19.75 -12.04
N GLU A 56 -43.22 19.05 -12.15
CA GLU A 56 -43.27 17.65 -12.60
C GLU A 56 -42.85 17.50 -14.06
N THR A 57 -43.34 18.37 -14.94
CA THR A 57 -43.03 18.36 -16.38
C THR A 57 -41.72 19.09 -16.74
N GLN A 58 -41.05 19.70 -15.75
CA GLN A 58 -39.88 20.56 -15.92
C GLN A 58 -40.11 21.74 -16.90
N ASN A 59 -41.34 22.22 -17.01
CA ASN A 59 -41.69 23.33 -17.90
C ASN A 59 -41.40 24.70 -17.24
N GLN A 60 -40.33 25.36 -17.70
CA GLN A 60 -39.93 26.69 -17.20
C GLN A 60 -41.00 27.77 -17.41
N ALA A 61 -41.82 27.67 -18.45
CA ALA A 61 -42.84 28.68 -18.77
C ALA A 61 -43.99 28.64 -17.76
N ASP A 62 -44.43 27.43 -17.37
CA ASP A 62 -45.51 27.22 -16.40
C ASP A 62 -45.07 27.62 -15.00
N ILE A 63 -43.85 27.23 -14.60
CA ILE A 63 -43.25 27.64 -13.32
C ILE A 63 -43.16 29.17 -13.26
N ALA A 64 -42.69 29.82 -14.33
CA ALA A 64 -42.59 31.27 -14.37
C ALA A 64 -43.95 31.97 -14.25
N THR A 65 -44.98 31.43 -14.90
CA THR A 65 -46.33 31.99 -14.87
C THR A 65 -46.93 31.87 -13.47
N ALA A 66 -46.79 30.70 -12.83
CA ALA A 66 -47.24 30.46 -11.47
C ALA A 66 -46.53 31.37 -10.44
N LEU A 67 -45.20 31.52 -10.57
CA LEU A 67 -44.43 32.42 -9.70
C LEU A 67 -44.87 33.89 -9.86
N GLN A 68 -45.23 34.32 -11.07
CA GLN A 68 -45.76 35.66 -11.29
C GLN A 68 -47.14 35.84 -10.63
N VAL A 69 -48.02 34.83 -10.69
CA VAL A 69 -49.31 34.84 -9.98
C VAL A 69 -49.08 35.03 -8.48
N PHE A 70 -48.16 34.28 -7.87
CA PHE A 70 -47.87 34.42 -6.43
C PHE A 70 -47.19 35.73 -6.05
N HIS A 71 -46.34 36.27 -6.93
CA HIS A 71 -45.76 37.60 -6.73
C HIS A 71 -46.84 38.68 -6.75
N ASN A 72 -47.75 38.63 -7.73
CA ASN A 72 -48.86 39.56 -7.84
C ASN A 72 -49.78 39.47 -6.62
N LEU A 73 -50.03 38.27 -6.07
CA LEU A 73 -50.84 38.10 -4.85
C LEU A 73 -50.13 38.47 -3.54
N GLY A 74 -48.85 38.85 -3.57
CA GLY A 74 -48.05 39.14 -2.38
C GLY A 74 -47.67 37.91 -1.55
N GLN A 75 -47.82 36.69 -2.07
CA GLN A 75 -47.62 35.42 -1.34
C GLN A 75 -46.41 34.60 -1.82
N LEU A 76 -45.51 35.21 -2.61
CA LEU A 76 -44.40 34.49 -3.26
C LEU A 76 -43.51 33.71 -2.27
N ALA A 77 -43.07 34.34 -1.17
CA ALA A 77 -42.15 33.72 -0.22
C ALA A 77 -42.79 32.51 0.48
N GLU A 78 -44.01 32.66 1.00
CA GLU A 78 -44.78 31.61 1.67
C GLU A 78 -45.04 30.42 0.74
N ARG A 79 -45.38 30.68 -0.53
CA ARG A 79 -45.69 29.63 -1.51
C ARG A 79 -44.47 28.86 -1.96
N VAL A 80 -43.35 29.56 -2.17
CA VAL A 80 -42.06 28.92 -2.47
C VAL A 80 -41.60 28.07 -1.29
N GLU A 81 -41.70 28.57 -0.06
CA GLU A 81 -41.36 27.80 1.15
C GLU A 81 -42.25 26.56 1.31
N THR A 82 -43.56 26.71 1.11
CA THR A 82 -44.53 25.59 1.15
C THR A 82 -44.20 24.54 0.09
N CYS A 83 -43.84 24.96 -1.13
CA CYS A 83 -43.43 24.07 -2.21
C CYS A 83 -42.15 23.29 -1.85
N VAL A 84 -41.10 23.99 -1.38
CA VAL A 84 -39.83 23.36 -0.98
C VAL A 84 -40.02 22.42 0.21
N SER A 85 -40.85 22.81 1.19
CA SER A 85 -41.24 21.96 2.33
C SER A 85 -41.99 20.71 1.88
N GLY A 86 -42.88 20.83 0.88
CA GLY A 86 -43.55 19.71 0.23
C GLY A 86 -42.57 18.74 -0.43
N LEU A 87 -41.61 19.26 -1.22
CA LEU A 87 -40.56 18.45 -1.84
C LEU A 87 -39.67 17.76 -0.80
N HIS A 88 -39.34 18.45 0.29
CA HIS A 88 -38.61 17.87 1.41
C HIS A 88 -39.39 16.73 2.09
N LYS A 89 -40.71 16.92 2.33
CA LYS A 89 -41.60 15.87 2.85
C LYS A 89 -41.71 14.66 1.92
N ASN A 90 -41.69 14.88 0.60
CA ASN A 90 -41.69 13.78 -0.37
C ASN A 90 -40.43 12.91 -0.23
N VAL A 91 -39.24 13.54 -0.10
CA VAL A 91 -37.99 12.81 0.16
C VAL A 91 -38.06 12.09 1.51
N ALA A 92 -38.54 12.75 2.56
CA ALA A 92 -38.70 12.14 3.89
C ALA A 92 -39.62 10.90 3.88
N THR A 93 -40.72 10.97 3.13
CA THR A 93 -41.68 9.86 3.02
C THR A 93 -41.10 8.71 2.20
N ALA A 94 -40.41 9.01 1.09
CA ALA A 94 -39.72 8.02 0.27
C ALA A 94 -38.57 7.34 1.03
N LEU A 95 -37.84 8.09 1.86
CA LEU A 95 -36.76 7.56 2.69
C LEU A 95 -37.32 6.61 3.76
N LYS A 96 -38.37 7.02 4.48
CA LYS A 96 -39.04 6.14 5.45
C LYS A 96 -39.56 4.87 4.80
N SER A 97 -40.25 4.95 3.67
CA SER A 97 -40.79 3.75 3.00
C SER A 97 -39.70 2.80 2.49
N THR A 98 -38.51 3.34 2.16
CA THR A 98 -37.36 2.56 1.71
C THR A 98 -36.76 1.72 2.84
N VAL A 99 -36.65 2.28 4.05
CA VAL A 99 -35.86 1.66 5.12
C VAL A 99 -36.69 0.99 6.22
N HIS A 100 -38.00 1.28 6.33
CA HIS A 100 -38.87 0.60 7.30
C HIS A 100 -39.20 -0.84 6.90
N VAL A 101 -38.85 -1.80 7.76
CA VAL A 101 -38.99 -3.26 7.54
C VAL A 101 -40.43 -3.73 7.37
N ASP A 102 -41.39 -3.07 8.03
CA ASP A 102 -42.81 -3.47 8.02
C ASP A 102 -43.42 -3.46 6.61
N SER A 103 -42.89 -2.63 5.71
CA SER A 103 -43.33 -2.55 4.32
C SER A 103 -42.69 -3.61 3.41
N PHE A 104 -41.67 -4.34 3.89
CA PHE A 104 -41.01 -5.40 3.12
C PHE A 104 -41.90 -6.65 3.03
N ALA A 105 -42.55 -7.03 4.14
CA ALA A 105 -43.42 -8.22 4.18
C ALA A 105 -44.66 -8.09 3.28
N SER A 106 -45.07 -6.87 2.95
CA SER A 106 -46.20 -6.56 2.07
C SER A 106 -45.81 -6.35 0.61
N ASP A 107 -44.53 -6.50 0.23
CA ASP A 107 -44.08 -6.25 -1.15
C ASP A 107 -44.54 -7.39 -2.10
N PRO A 108 -45.32 -7.09 -3.16
CA PRO A 108 -45.83 -8.11 -4.09
C PRO A 108 -44.74 -8.93 -4.77
N SER A 109 -43.49 -8.45 -4.82
CA SER A 109 -42.35 -9.22 -5.35
C SER A 109 -41.98 -10.46 -4.54
N LEU A 110 -42.41 -10.56 -3.27
CA LEU A 110 -42.24 -11.78 -2.45
C LEU A 110 -43.30 -12.83 -2.77
N SER A 111 -44.47 -12.40 -3.26
CA SER A 111 -45.60 -13.29 -3.58
C SER A 111 -45.48 -13.98 -4.95
N SER A 112 -44.62 -13.47 -5.84
CA SER A 112 -44.44 -14.01 -7.20
C SER A 112 -43.35 -15.08 -7.35
N GLY A 113 -42.59 -15.38 -6.29
CA GLY A 113 -41.49 -16.36 -6.32
C GLY A 113 -41.89 -17.84 -6.32
N GLY A 114 -43.19 -18.17 -6.37
CA GLY A 114 -43.70 -19.54 -6.29
C GLY A 114 -43.87 -20.29 -7.61
N SER A 115 -43.77 -19.63 -8.78
CA SER A 115 -44.18 -20.24 -10.04
C SER A 115 -43.34 -19.78 -11.23
N SER A 116 -42.14 -20.35 -11.41
CA SER A 116 -41.51 -20.60 -12.74
C SER A 116 -40.03 -20.97 -12.59
N ALA A 117 -39.76 -22.27 -12.41
CA ALA A 117 -38.50 -22.87 -12.81
C ALA A 117 -38.76 -24.33 -13.19
N SER A 118 -39.11 -24.54 -14.46
CA SER A 118 -39.04 -25.85 -15.10
C SER A 118 -37.58 -26.27 -15.21
N LEU A 119 -37.15 -27.23 -14.39
CA LEU A 119 -35.91 -27.98 -14.65
C LEU A 119 -36.15 -29.02 -15.77
N PRO A 120 -35.16 -29.28 -16.63
CA PRO A 120 -35.23 -30.39 -17.56
C PRO A 120 -35.04 -31.72 -16.81
N THR A 121 -35.82 -32.70 -17.20
CA THR A 121 -35.85 -34.08 -16.72
C THR A 121 -34.56 -34.83 -17.06
N SER A 122 -33.96 -35.51 -16.07
CA SER A 122 -33.22 -36.75 -16.30
C SER A 122 -33.38 -37.70 -15.11
N HIS A 123 -33.69 -38.95 -15.43
CA HIS A 123 -34.06 -40.07 -14.56
C HIS A 123 -33.12 -40.37 -13.39
N SER A 124 -33.69 -40.66 -12.21
CA SER A 124 -33.60 -41.99 -11.57
C SER A 124 -34.38 -42.04 -10.25
N SER A 125 -34.95 -43.21 -10.00
CA SER A 125 -35.90 -43.60 -8.96
C SER A 125 -35.31 -43.71 -7.55
N SER A 126 -36.07 -43.30 -6.52
CA SER A 126 -36.56 -44.20 -5.44
C SER A 126 -37.26 -43.47 -4.28
N THR A 127 -38.53 -43.83 -4.09
CA THR A 127 -39.27 -44.10 -2.84
C THR A 127 -39.36 -43.09 -1.67
N LEU A 128 -40.63 -42.70 -1.44
CA LEU A 128 -41.38 -42.58 -0.17
C LEU A 128 -41.02 -41.51 0.88
N GLY A 129 -41.98 -40.59 1.06
CA GLY A 129 -42.50 -40.23 2.39
C GLY A 129 -42.31 -38.77 2.83
N GLY A 130 -43.41 -38.02 3.02
CA GLY A 130 -43.38 -36.82 3.86
C GLY A 130 -44.27 -35.65 3.43
N LEU A 131 -45.55 -35.76 3.75
CA LEU A 131 -46.52 -34.69 4.07
C LEU A 131 -46.18 -33.25 3.65
N ALA A 132 -46.92 -32.76 2.65
CA ALA A 132 -47.10 -31.34 2.38
C ALA A 132 -47.69 -30.64 3.62
N SER A 133 -46.88 -29.82 4.28
CA SER A 133 -47.38 -28.81 5.22
C SER A 133 -47.77 -27.58 4.40
N ALA A 134 -49.07 -27.45 4.16
CA ALA A 134 -49.67 -26.23 3.64
C ALA A 134 -49.33 -25.08 4.59
N VAL A 135 -48.57 -24.11 4.11
CA VAL A 135 -48.32 -22.84 4.81
C VAL A 135 -49.65 -22.10 4.88
N LEU A 136 -50.26 -22.09 6.07
CA LEU A 136 -51.37 -21.21 6.41
C LEU A 136 -50.93 -19.74 6.27
N PRO A 137 -51.73 -18.88 5.61
CA PRO A 137 -51.46 -17.45 5.53
C PRO A 137 -51.87 -16.81 6.87
N GLY A 138 -50.92 -16.67 7.80
CA GLY A 138 -51.27 -16.06 9.08
C GLY A 138 -50.23 -16.13 10.19
N SER A 139 -48.92 -16.04 9.91
CA SER A 139 -47.93 -15.80 10.98
C SER A 139 -46.59 -15.32 10.45
N LEU A 140 -46.54 -14.11 9.89
CA LEU A 140 -45.28 -13.38 9.63
C LEU A 140 -45.31 -12.05 10.38
N LYS A 141 -45.45 -12.10 11.71
CA LYS A 141 -45.17 -10.97 12.62
C LYS A 141 -43.76 -11.08 13.20
N SER A 142 -42.79 -11.42 12.37
CA SER A 142 -41.38 -11.45 12.75
C SER A 142 -40.67 -10.31 12.03
N ASN A 143 -40.17 -9.32 12.79
CA ASN A 143 -39.32 -8.22 12.30
C ASN A 143 -37.94 -8.70 11.79
N THR A 144 -37.71 -10.01 11.76
CA THR A 144 -36.51 -10.64 11.23
C THR A 144 -36.85 -11.59 10.09
N PRO A 145 -36.18 -11.50 8.92
CA PRO A 145 -36.37 -12.45 7.84
C PRO A 145 -35.95 -13.85 8.30
N THR A 146 -36.75 -14.86 7.96
CA THR A 146 -36.36 -16.28 8.06
C THR A 146 -35.17 -16.55 7.11
N ALA A 147 -34.32 -17.53 7.45
CA ALA A 147 -33.05 -17.77 6.74
C ALA A 147 -33.18 -17.93 5.21
N GLY A 148 -34.31 -18.43 4.71
CA GLY A 148 -34.60 -18.55 3.27
C GLY A 148 -35.06 -17.26 2.57
N ALA A 149 -35.59 -16.26 3.29
CA ALA A 149 -36.11 -15.01 2.72
C ALA A 149 -35.05 -13.88 2.65
N SER A 150 -33.89 -14.07 3.28
CA SER A 150 -32.84 -13.04 3.39
C SER A 150 -32.35 -12.50 2.03
N PRO A 151 -32.07 -13.32 0.99
CA PRO A 151 -31.62 -12.80 -0.31
C PRO A 151 -32.68 -11.95 -1.03
N ALA A 152 -33.95 -12.37 -0.97
CA ALA A 152 -35.06 -11.63 -1.57
C ALA A 152 -35.27 -10.28 -0.88
N TRP A 153 -35.20 -10.24 0.45
CA TRP A 153 -35.29 -8.99 1.21
C TRP A 153 -34.14 -8.03 0.91
N ARG A 154 -32.91 -8.54 0.68
CA ARG A 154 -31.78 -7.70 0.26
C ARG A 154 -32.02 -7.12 -1.12
N ALA A 155 -32.49 -7.91 -2.09
CA ALA A 155 -32.80 -7.43 -3.44
C ALA A 155 -33.86 -6.31 -3.41
N ILE A 156 -34.89 -6.46 -2.58
CA ILE A 156 -35.93 -5.44 -2.38
C ILE A 156 -35.33 -4.17 -1.77
N LEU A 157 -34.49 -4.28 -0.74
CA LEU A 157 -33.85 -3.12 -0.10
C LEU A 157 -33.04 -2.31 -1.12
N TRP A 158 -32.21 -2.97 -1.93
CA TRP A 158 -31.41 -2.29 -2.95
C TRP A 158 -32.27 -1.64 -4.04
N THR A 159 -33.30 -2.34 -4.50
CA THR A 159 -34.24 -1.78 -5.50
C THR A 159 -34.94 -0.54 -4.96
N ARG A 160 -35.29 -0.53 -3.67
CA ARG A 160 -35.89 0.65 -3.01
C ARG A 160 -34.88 1.78 -2.83
N LEU A 161 -33.62 1.48 -2.50
CA LEU A 161 -32.54 2.47 -2.45
C LEU A 161 -32.30 3.14 -3.81
N ASP A 162 -32.31 2.38 -4.92
CA ASP A 162 -32.17 2.95 -6.27
C ASP A 162 -33.34 3.89 -6.62
N LYS A 163 -34.58 3.50 -6.25
CA LYS A 163 -35.77 4.35 -6.40
C LYS A 163 -35.69 5.61 -5.54
N LEU A 164 -35.18 5.51 -4.32
CA LEU A 164 -34.94 6.65 -3.44
C LEU A 164 -33.93 7.61 -4.08
N CYS A 165 -32.80 7.12 -4.58
CA CYS A 165 -31.81 7.95 -5.28
C CYS A 165 -32.44 8.68 -6.48
N SER A 166 -33.25 7.99 -7.27
CA SER A 166 -34.00 8.59 -8.40
C SER A 166 -34.95 9.71 -7.93
N THR A 167 -35.63 9.50 -6.80
CA THR A 167 -36.53 10.49 -6.18
C THR A 167 -35.76 11.72 -5.69
N ILE A 168 -34.59 11.52 -5.06
CA ILE A 168 -33.71 12.60 -4.61
C ILE A 168 -33.21 13.41 -5.82
N VAL A 169 -32.76 12.75 -6.89
CA VAL A 169 -32.31 13.44 -8.12
C VAL A 169 -33.45 14.27 -8.74
N SER A 170 -34.66 13.71 -8.80
CA SER A 170 -35.83 14.40 -9.36
C SER A 170 -36.20 15.63 -8.53
N THR A 171 -36.32 15.50 -7.21
CA THR A 171 -36.67 16.60 -6.30
C THR A 171 -35.61 17.71 -6.29
N ILE A 172 -34.31 17.36 -6.28
CA ILE A 172 -33.23 18.36 -6.41
C ILE A 172 -33.31 19.07 -7.76
N SER A 173 -33.64 18.37 -8.84
CA SER A 173 -33.83 19.00 -10.17
C SER A 173 -34.97 20.01 -10.16
N GLN A 174 -36.08 19.71 -9.48
CA GLN A 174 -37.23 20.61 -9.34
C GLN A 174 -36.85 21.86 -8.54
N VAL A 175 -36.13 21.71 -7.43
CA VAL A 175 -35.63 22.83 -6.62
C VAL A 175 -34.63 23.69 -7.40
N ALA A 176 -33.71 23.06 -8.13
CA ALA A 176 -32.76 23.76 -8.99
C ALA A 176 -33.46 24.57 -10.09
N LEU A 177 -34.50 23.98 -10.70
CA LEU A 177 -35.31 24.62 -11.72
C LEU A 177 -36.10 25.80 -11.16
N LEU A 178 -36.72 25.62 -9.99
CA LEU A 178 -37.44 26.67 -9.27
C LEU A 178 -36.53 27.86 -9.00
N GLN A 179 -35.35 27.61 -8.43
CA GLN A 179 -34.34 28.64 -8.17
C GLN A 179 -33.87 29.32 -9.48
N LYS A 180 -33.66 28.56 -10.55
CA LYS A 180 -33.25 29.10 -11.86
C LYS A 180 -34.31 30.02 -12.48
N VAL A 181 -35.60 29.74 -12.29
CA VAL A 181 -36.67 30.62 -12.77
C VAL A 181 -36.77 31.87 -11.90
N LEU A 182 -36.65 31.72 -10.58
CA LEU A 182 -36.63 32.85 -9.63
C LEU A 182 -35.48 33.83 -9.87
N THR A 183 -34.29 33.35 -10.23
CA THR A 183 -33.13 34.21 -10.55
C THR A 183 -33.24 34.95 -11.88
N LYS A 184 -34.05 34.44 -12.82
CA LYS A 184 -34.16 35.02 -14.17
C LYS A 184 -35.32 35.99 -14.35
N ARG A 185 -36.32 35.92 -13.48
CA ARG A 185 -37.54 36.73 -13.59
C ARG A 185 -37.41 38.03 -12.79
N ARG A 186 -37.75 39.13 -13.46
CA ARG A 186 -37.86 40.46 -12.88
C ARG A 186 -39.33 40.85 -12.83
N ASP A 187 -39.69 41.59 -11.79
CA ASP A 187 -40.99 42.25 -11.75
C ASP A 187 -41.12 43.20 -12.96
N PRO A 188 -42.20 43.10 -13.76
CA PRO A 188 -42.47 44.04 -14.85
C PRO A 188 -42.63 45.50 -14.40
N VAL A 189 -42.97 45.76 -13.13
CA VAL A 189 -43.21 47.13 -12.60
C VAL A 189 -42.00 47.68 -11.85
N THR A 190 -41.47 46.94 -10.86
CA THR A 190 -40.34 47.42 -10.03
C THR A 190 -38.96 47.04 -10.58
N HIS A 191 -38.88 46.18 -11.60
CA HIS A 191 -37.65 45.60 -12.13
C HIS A 191 -36.78 44.81 -11.12
N ALA A 192 -37.24 44.64 -9.86
CA ALA A 192 -36.57 43.83 -8.85
C ALA A 192 -36.62 42.34 -9.22
N LEU A 193 -35.61 41.57 -8.82
CA LEU A 193 -35.61 40.12 -9.05
C LEU A 193 -36.56 39.45 -8.07
N LEU A 194 -37.33 38.47 -8.54
CA LEU A 194 -38.23 37.68 -7.68
C LEU A 194 -37.48 36.96 -6.56
N ILE A 195 -36.19 36.66 -6.75
CA ILE A 195 -35.35 36.04 -5.73
C ILE A 195 -35.04 36.96 -4.53
N ASP A 196 -35.01 38.29 -4.75
CA ASP A 196 -34.72 39.27 -3.70
C ASP A 196 -35.89 39.41 -2.70
N VAL A 197 -37.11 39.07 -3.15
CA VAL A 197 -38.32 39.02 -2.30
C VAL A 197 -38.33 37.80 -1.37
N ILE A 198 -37.71 36.70 -1.81
CA ILE A 198 -37.62 35.45 -1.05
C ILE A 198 -36.44 35.51 -0.07
N ARG A 199 -35.49 36.45 -0.28
CA ARG A 199 -34.23 36.43 0.44
C ARG A 199 -33.54 37.81 0.57
N PRO A 200 -33.13 38.21 1.78
CA PRO A 200 -32.10 39.24 1.95
C PRO A 200 -30.76 38.75 1.39
N SER A 201 -30.00 39.65 0.76
CA SER A 201 -28.86 39.43 -0.14
C SER A 201 -27.67 38.57 0.33
N ASP A 202 -27.68 37.99 1.55
CA ASP A 202 -26.47 37.46 2.21
C ASP A 202 -26.59 36.03 2.82
N GLY A 203 -27.47 35.16 2.32
CA GLY A 203 -27.62 33.79 2.86
C GLY A 203 -27.35 32.62 1.89
N PRO A 204 -27.48 31.35 2.36
CA PRO A 204 -27.30 30.12 1.54
C PRO A 204 -28.44 29.87 0.54
N THR A 205 -28.14 29.66 -0.75
CA THR A 205 -29.18 29.52 -1.80
C THR A 205 -30.22 28.44 -1.49
N LEU A 206 -31.41 28.54 -2.08
CA LEU A 206 -32.56 27.69 -1.76
C LEU A 206 -32.24 26.19 -1.95
N ILE A 207 -31.49 25.86 -3.00
CA ILE A 207 -30.95 24.51 -3.23
C ILE A 207 -29.80 24.13 -2.27
N THR A 208 -28.96 25.06 -1.82
CA THR A 208 -27.93 24.80 -0.80
C THR A 208 -28.59 24.40 0.52
N SER A 209 -29.57 25.18 0.99
CA SER A 209 -30.34 24.86 2.19
C SER A 209 -31.09 23.55 2.05
N PHE A 210 -31.69 23.30 0.87
CA PHE A 210 -32.37 22.04 0.58
C PHE A 210 -31.41 20.84 0.62
N TRP A 211 -30.22 20.94 0.03
CA TRP A 211 -29.20 19.88 0.04
C TRP A 211 -28.71 19.55 1.46
N ILE A 212 -28.47 20.56 2.28
CA ILE A 212 -28.11 20.37 3.70
C ILE A 212 -29.23 19.61 4.43
N ASN A 213 -30.50 20.01 4.24
CA ASN A 213 -31.62 19.35 4.88
C ASN A 213 -31.77 17.89 4.42
N VAL A 214 -31.64 17.62 3.11
CA VAL A 214 -31.73 16.25 2.57
C VAL A 214 -30.58 15.37 3.07
N THR A 215 -29.35 15.88 3.13
CA THR A 215 -28.21 15.12 3.64
C THR A 215 -28.32 14.85 5.14
N GLN A 216 -28.78 15.81 5.94
CA GLN A 216 -29.08 15.60 7.37
C GLN A 216 -30.20 14.58 7.59
N LEU A 217 -31.25 14.62 6.77
CA LEU A 217 -32.35 13.66 6.79
C LEU A 217 -31.85 12.24 6.46
N LEU A 218 -31.01 12.09 5.43
CA LEU A 218 -30.37 10.81 5.08
C LEU A 218 -29.56 10.24 6.25
N VAL A 219 -28.74 11.07 6.90
CA VAL A 219 -27.95 10.66 8.07
C VAL A 219 -28.88 10.18 9.20
N ALA A 220 -29.91 10.96 9.54
CA ALA A 220 -30.80 10.66 10.66
C ALA A 220 -31.60 9.36 10.42
N GLU A 221 -32.18 9.19 9.24
CA GLU A 221 -33.01 8.02 8.93
C GLU A 221 -32.18 6.75 8.74
N PHE A 222 -30.98 6.81 8.13
CA PHE A 222 -30.11 5.62 8.07
C PHE A 222 -29.65 5.17 9.45
N GLN A 223 -29.34 6.10 10.35
CA GLN A 223 -29.00 5.78 11.73
C GLN A 223 -30.19 5.19 12.50
N LEU A 224 -31.39 5.78 12.35
CA LEU A 224 -32.60 5.29 12.99
C LEU A 224 -32.96 3.88 12.49
N ALA A 225 -32.88 3.66 11.19
CA ALA A 225 -33.12 2.36 10.59
C ALA A 225 -32.12 1.30 11.04
N ALA A 226 -30.83 1.62 11.10
CA ALA A 226 -29.82 0.71 11.59
C ALA A 226 -30.00 0.36 13.08
N LYS A 227 -30.57 1.27 13.88
CA LYS A 227 -30.95 1.00 15.27
C LYS A 227 -32.18 0.11 15.38
N ASN A 228 -33.18 0.33 14.53
CA ASN A 228 -34.47 -0.36 14.59
C ASN A 228 -34.48 -1.73 13.89
N SER A 229 -33.58 -1.96 12.94
CA SER A 229 -33.50 -3.20 12.16
C SER A 229 -32.07 -3.74 12.07
N THR A 230 -31.85 -4.88 12.72
CA THR A 230 -30.59 -5.63 12.63
C THR A 230 -30.35 -6.15 11.21
N PHE A 231 -31.40 -6.49 10.47
CA PHE A 231 -31.31 -6.91 9.07
C PHE A 231 -30.77 -5.80 8.17
N VAL A 232 -31.35 -4.60 8.24
CA VAL A 232 -30.91 -3.45 7.44
C VAL A 232 -29.48 -3.08 7.81
N LYS A 233 -29.19 -2.98 9.12
CA LYS A 233 -27.84 -2.71 9.62
C LYS A 233 -26.82 -3.69 9.06
N ASN A 234 -27.06 -5.00 9.24
CA ASN A 234 -26.13 -6.03 8.78
C ASN A 234 -25.95 -6.01 7.27
N THR A 235 -27.01 -5.79 6.50
CA THR A 235 -26.95 -5.73 5.03
C THR A 235 -26.11 -4.55 4.56
N LEU A 236 -26.36 -3.34 5.09
CA LEU A 236 -25.61 -2.13 4.73
C LEU A 236 -24.13 -2.22 5.13
N GLU A 237 -23.83 -2.84 6.28
CA GLU A 237 -22.44 -3.05 6.71
C GLU A 237 -21.73 -4.17 5.94
N SER A 238 -22.42 -5.26 5.55
CA SER A 238 -21.80 -6.39 4.84
C SER A 238 -21.60 -6.13 3.35
N GLU A 239 -22.52 -5.38 2.74
CA GLU A 239 -22.52 -5.02 1.33
C GLU A 239 -22.15 -3.53 1.15
N PHE A 240 -21.34 -2.99 2.06
CA PHE A 240 -20.89 -1.59 2.05
C PHE A 240 -20.30 -1.12 0.71
N PRO A 241 -19.46 -1.90 -0.02
CA PRO A 241 -18.98 -1.49 -1.33
C PRO A 241 -20.11 -1.17 -2.33
N LYS A 242 -21.24 -1.88 -2.23
CA LYS A 242 -22.43 -1.61 -3.06
C LYS A 242 -23.13 -0.32 -2.63
N LEU A 243 -23.21 -0.06 -1.33
CA LEU A 243 -23.74 1.20 -0.79
C LEU A 243 -22.94 2.41 -1.26
N VAL A 244 -21.60 2.31 -1.21
CA VAL A 244 -20.70 3.35 -1.74
C VAL A 244 -20.98 3.60 -3.22
N ARG A 245 -21.14 2.53 -4.02
CA ARG A 245 -21.47 2.66 -5.45
C ARG A 245 -22.77 3.44 -5.68
N VAL A 246 -23.83 3.09 -4.97
CA VAL A 246 -25.15 3.75 -5.08
C VAL A 246 -25.06 5.24 -4.70
N VAL A 247 -24.31 5.58 -3.65
CA VAL A 247 -24.12 6.98 -3.22
C VAL A 247 -23.21 7.75 -4.18
N SER A 248 -22.19 7.13 -4.75
CA SER A 248 -21.35 7.73 -5.78
C SER A 248 -22.14 8.01 -7.06
N GLU A 249 -22.98 7.08 -7.52
CA GLU A 249 -23.89 7.26 -8.67
C GLU A 249 -24.91 8.40 -8.40
N LEU A 250 -25.43 8.50 -7.16
CA LEU A 250 -26.27 9.61 -6.73
C LEU A 250 -25.52 10.95 -6.82
N TRP A 251 -24.28 10.99 -6.34
CA TRP A 251 -23.45 12.19 -6.41
C TRP A 251 -23.15 12.62 -7.84
N GLU A 252 -22.76 11.70 -8.72
CA GLU A 252 -22.52 11.99 -10.14
C GLU A 252 -23.77 12.57 -10.81
N SER A 253 -24.95 12.08 -10.43
CA SER A 253 -26.24 12.58 -10.92
C SER A 253 -26.57 13.97 -10.35
N VAL A 254 -26.27 14.24 -9.08
CA VAL A 254 -26.63 15.49 -8.40
C VAL A 254 -25.62 16.61 -8.64
N SER A 255 -24.33 16.29 -8.76
CA SER A 255 -23.22 17.25 -8.86
C SER A 255 -23.43 18.32 -9.95
N PRO A 256 -23.81 17.99 -11.21
CA PRO A 256 -24.06 18.99 -12.26
C PRO A 256 -25.16 20.02 -11.95
N ARG A 257 -26.08 19.68 -11.03
CA ARG A 257 -27.21 20.52 -10.64
C ARG A 257 -26.83 21.45 -9.49
N LEU A 258 -25.81 21.06 -8.72
CA LEU A 258 -25.22 21.86 -7.65
C LEU A 258 -24.04 22.73 -8.14
N THR A 259 -23.38 22.38 -9.24
CA THR A 259 -22.17 23.07 -9.75
C THR A 259 -22.41 24.45 -10.38
N ASN A 260 -23.64 24.79 -10.79
CA ASN A 260 -23.96 26.18 -11.17
C ASN A 260 -24.03 27.13 -9.95
N LEU A 261 -23.75 26.60 -8.76
CA LEU A 261 -23.90 27.24 -7.45
C LEU A 261 -22.70 26.91 -6.57
N THR A 262 -21.49 26.85 -7.14
CA THR A 262 -20.22 26.67 -6.43
C THR A 262 -20.00 27.82 -5.45
N MET A 263 -20.74 27.81 -4.36
CA MET A 263 -20.46 28.53 -3.15
C MET A 263 -19.48 27.66 -2.35
N PRO A 264 -18.36 28.20 -1.91
CA PRO A 264 -17.83 27.82 -0.61
C PRO A 264 -18.99 27.98 0.38
N LEU A 265 -19.39 26.91 1.06
CA LEU A 265 -20.32 27.02 2.19
C LEU A 265 -19.74 28.07 3.17
N PRO A 266 -20.54 29.00 3.73
CA PRO A 266 -20.00 30.03 4.62
C PRO A 266 -19.31 29.40 5.85
N GLY A 267 -18.00 29.65 6.01
CA GLY A 267 -17.32 29.62 7.31
C GLY A 267 -16.60 28.33 7.75
N LYS A 268 -15.29 28.28 7.45
CA LYS A 268 -14.11 27.62 8.08
C LYS A 268 -14.24 26.34 8.94
N ASN A 269 -13.49 25.33 8.48
CA ASN A 269 -12.84 24.29 9.28
C ASN A 269 -12.04 24.82 10.49
N LYS A 270 -12.32 24.24 11.67
CA LYS A 270 -11.31 23.76 12.65
C LYS A 270 -11.70 22.42 13.32
N ASP A 271 -12.92 21.92 13.16
CA ASP A 271 -13.44 20.77 13.93
C ASP A 271 -13.98 19.57 13.09
N GLY A 272 -13.47 19.35 11.88
CA GLY A 272 -13.73 18.11 11.14
C GLY A 272 -15.13 17.97 10.51
N GLN A 273 -15.76 19.08 10.10
CA GLN A 273 -17.00 19.05 9.32
C GLN A 273 -16.74 19.16 7.80
N PRO A 274 -17.67 18.64 6.97
CA PRO A 274 -17.55 18.56 5.51
C PRO A 274 -17.45 19.94 4.84
N ASN A 275 -16.36 20.21 4.11
CA ASN A 275 -16.13 21.49 3.42
C ASN A 275 -16.88 21.60 2.09
N ASN A 276 -17.23 20.47 1.49
CA ASN A 276 -17.85 20.40 0.17
C ASN A 276 -19.21 19.68 0.23
N ALA A 277 -20.08 19.98 -0.73
CA ALA A 277 -21.40 19.33 -0.85
C ALA A 277 -21.32 17.80 -0.97
N GLN A 278 -20.21 17.28 -1.50
CA GLN A 278 -19.91 15.86 -1.56
C GLN A 278 -19.71 15.26 -0.16
N ASP A 279 -18.85 15.88 0.66
CA ASP A 279 -18.52 15.38 2.00
C ASP A 279 -19.76 15.30 2.91
N LEU A 280 -20.72 16.22 2.74
CA LEU A 280 -22.02 16.18 3.44
C LEU A 280 -22.80 14.90 3.15
N LEU A 281 -22.82 14.46 1.88
CA LEU A 281 -23.46 13.21 1.50
C LEU A 281 -22.70 12.01 2.06
N TRP A 282 -21.36 12.01 2.00
CA TRP A 282 -20.54 10.91 2.52
C TRP A 282 -20.66 10.73 4.04
N THR A 283 -21.05 11.78 4.76
CA THR A 283 -21.30 11.70 6.21
C THR A 283 -22.36 10.64 6.57
N CYS A 284 -23.31 10.33 5.68
CA CYS A 284 -24.31 9.27 5.91
C CYS A 284 -23.73 7.84 5.87
N LEU A 285 -22.54 7.66 5.30
CA LEU A 285 -21.87 6.37 5.15
C LEU A 285 -20.94 6.02 6.31
N LEU A 286 -20.43 7.02 7.03
CA LEU A 286 -19.38 6.87 8.06
C LEU A 286 -19.64 5.76 9.10
N PRO A 287 -20.85 5.58 9.66
CA PRO A 287 -21.08 4.51 10.64
C PRO A 287 -20.90 3.11 10.04
N PHE A 288 -21.35 2.92 8.80
CA PHE A 288 -21.27 1.66 8.08
C PHE A 288 -19.85 1.40 7.55
N GLU A 289 -19.17 2.47 7.13
CA GLU A 289 -17.76 2.42 6.74
C GLU A 289 -16.88 1.91 7.87
N ASN A 290 -17.00 2.50 9.06
CA ASN A 290 -16.22 2.09 10.24
C ASN A 290 -16.48 0.63 10.62
N ALA A 291 -17.74 0.19 10.56
CA ALA A 291 -18.12 -1.20 10.82
C ALA A 291 -17.55 -2.16 9.77
N TYR A 292 -17.64 -1.80 8.48
CA TYR A 292 -17.08 -2.58 7.37
C TYR A 292 -15.55 -2.68 7.49
N LEU A 293 -14.85 -1.57 7.71
CA LEU A 293 -13.39 -1.55 7.86
C LEU A 293 -12.93 -2.33 9.09
N SER A 294 -13.65 -2.25 10.21
CA SER A 294 -13.35 -3.06 11.40
C SER A 294 -13.51 -4.55 11.14
N ARG A 295 -14.54 -4.96 10.40
CA ARG A 295 -14.76 -6.37 10.01
C ARG A 295 -13.73 -6.85 9.01
N SER A 296 -13.42 -6.04 7.99
CA SER A 296 -12.38 -6.32 7.00
C SER A 296 -11.01 -6.53 7.67
N LEU A 297 -10.66 -5.66 8.62
CA LEU A 297 -9.45 -5.81 9.42
C LEU A 297 -9.46 -7.10 10.25
N SER A 298 -10.57 -7.40 10.93
CA SER A 298 -10.71 -8.62 11.73
C SER A 298 -10.54 -9.87 10.87
N ARG A 299 -11.22 -9.93 9.72
CA ARG A 299 -11.08 -11.02 8.75
C ARG A 299 -9.66 -11.21 8.24
N MET A 300 -8.89 -10.13 8.07
CA MET A 300 -7.47 -10.24 7.71
C MET A 300 -6.60 -10.67 8.89
N PHE A 301 -6.96 -10.29 10.11
CA PHE A 301 -6.24 -10.66 11.33
C PHE A 301 -6.49 -12.12 11.72
N ASP A 302 -7.68 -12.68 11.50
CA ASP A 302 -8.02 -14.03 11.94
C ASP A 302 -7.11 -15.11 11.33
N PRO A 303 -6.85 -15.16 10.01
CA PRO A 303 -5.88 -16.08 9.41
C PRO A 303 -4.45 -15.85 9.92
N VAL A 304 -4.04 -14.59 10.15
CA VAL A 304 -2.72 -14.28 10.72
C VAL A 304 -2.64 -14.77 12.18
N ASN A 305 -3.71 -14.65 12.94
CA ASN A 305 -3.75 -15.13 14.32
C ASN A 305 -3.79 -16.65 14.40
N SER A 306 -4.53 -17.30 13.50
CA SER A 306 -4.58 -18.76 13.37
C SER A 306 -3.23 -19.34 12.94
N ALA A 307 -2.54 -18.69 12.01
CA ALA A 307 -1.22 -19.10 11.52
C ALA A 307 -0.14 -18.99 12.61
N PHE A 308 -0.30 -18.06 13.55
CA PHE A 308 0.63 -17.81 14.66
C PHE A 308 -0.07 -17.96 16.03
N PRO A 309 -0.34 -19.19 16.48
CA PRO A 309 -0.93 -19.45 17.79
C PRO A 309 -0.03 -18.94 18.92
N SER A 310 -0.65 -18.37 19.97
CA SER A 310 0.07 -17.88 21.15
C SER A 310 0.89 -18.99 21.81
N GLY A 311 2.18 -18.76 22.00
CA GLY A 311 3.09 -19.72 22.65
C GLY A 311 3.66 -20.80 21.73
N SER A 312 3.27 -20.84 20.46
CA SER A 312 3.93 -21.70 19.48
C SER A 312 5.30 -21.14 19.10
N VAL A 313 6.29 -22.02 18.97
CA VAL A 313 7.63 -21.70 18.48
C VAL A 313 7.80 -22.13 17.01
N THR A 314 6.80 -22.82 16.45
CA THR A 314 6.85 -23.33 15.08
C THR A 314 6.34 -22.26 14.10
N PRO A 315 7.12 -21.93 13.06
CA PRO A 315 6.66 -21.05 11.99
C PRO A 315 5.44 -21.63 11.24
N PRO A 316 4.56 -20.77 10.69
CA PRO A 316 3.43 -21.21 9.88
C PRO A 316 3.83 -21.97 8.61
N GLY A 317 2.90 -22.79 8.10
CA GLY A 317 3.07 -23.55 6.86
C GLY A 317 2.72 -22.74 5.60
N PRO A 318 3.02 -23.29 4.41
CA PRO A 318 2.69 -22.63 3.13
C PRO A 318 1.18 -22.48 2.88
N ASP A 319 0.36 -23.37 3.44
CA ASP A 319 -1.10 -23.31 3.33
C ASP A 319 -1.69 -22.15 4.15
N ASP A 320 -1.10 -21.85 5.31
CA ASP A 320 -1.50 -20.72 6.16
C ASP A 320 -1.24 -19.40 5.43
N ILE A 321 -0.07 -19.27 4.80
CA ILE A 321 0.28 -18.10 3.98
C ILE A 321 -0.72 -17.95 2.82
N SER A 322 -1.04 -19.06 2.14
CA SER A 322 -1.99 -19.05 1.04
C SER A 322 -3.39 -18.60 1.49
N SER A 323 -3.82 -19.00 2.69
CA SER A 323 -5.06 -18.56 3.30
C SER A 323 -5.07 -17.06 3.62
N ILE A 324 -3.98 -16.53 4.19
CA ILE A 324 -3.80 -15.09 4.46
C ILE A 324 -3.84 -14.30 3.14
N LEU A 325 -3.06 -14.71 2.13
CA LEU A 325 -3.00 -14.06 0.82
C LEU A 325 -4.36 -14.06 0.11
N ARG A 326 -5.08 -15.18 0.14
CA ARG A 326 -6.43 -15.27 -0.43
C ARG A 326 -7.39 -14.30 0.24
N THR A 327 -7.33 -14.19 1.57
CA THR A 327 -8.20 -13.29 2.33
C THR A 327 -7.91 -11.82 1.98
N ILE A 328 -6.64 -11.42 1.99
CA ILE A 328 -6.21 -10.06 1.59
C ILE A 328 -6.65 -9.76 0.15
N THR A 329 -6.46 -10.72 -0.77
CA THR A 329 -6.86 -10.56 -2.18
C THR A 329 -8.36 -10.34 -2.31
N SER A 330 -9.18 -11.11 -1.58
CA SER A 330 -10.64 -10.98 -1.64
C SER A 330 -11.14 -9.64 -1.09
N GLU A 331 -10.55 -9.13 -0.02
CA GLU A 331 -10.92 -7.83 0.56
C GLU A 331 -10.51 -6.67 -0.35
N LEU A 332 -9.32 -6.75 -0.98
CA LEU A 332 -8.90 -5.76 -1.99
C LEU A 332 -9.77 -5.79 -3.25
N GLN A 333 -10.16 -6.98 -3.72
CA GLN A 333 -11.04 -7.12 -4.88
C GLN A 333 -12.43 -6.54 -4.61
N ALA A 334 -12.99 -6.75 -3.41
CA ALA A 334 -14.27 -6.18 -3.02
C ALA A 334 -14.27 -4.65 -3.00
N ALA A 335 -13.12 -4.03 -2.70
CA ALA A 335 -12.94 -2.59 -2.64
C ALA A 335 -12.50 -1.94 -3.96
N ASN A 336 -12.01 -2.72 -4.93
CA ASN A 336 -11.34 -2.21 -6.14
C ASN A 336 -12.23 -1.35 -7.06
N ALA A 337 -13.56 -1.46 -6.94
CA ALA A 337 -14.49 -0.66 -7.73
C ALA A 337 -14.52 0.83 -7.32
N ASP A 338 -14.08 1.16 -6.10
CA ASP A 338 -14.10 2.52 -5.57
C ASP A 338 -12.70 2.95 -5.09
N GLY A 339 -12.23 4.10 -5.60
CA GLY A 339 -10.88 4.60 -5.31
C GLY A 339 -10.66 4.94 -3.83
N PHE A 340 -11.65 5.51 -3.17
CA PHE A 340 -11.53 5.86 -1.76
C PHE A 340 -11.49 4.59 -0.88
N LEU A 341 -12.39 3.64 -1.15
CA LEU A 341 -12.49 2.40 -0.42
C LEU A 341 -11.26 1.51 -0.58
N VAL A 342 -10.71 1.38 -1.81
CA VAL A 342 -9.48 0.59 -2.03
C VAL A 342 -8.29 1.15 -1.26
N THR A 343 -8.22 2.48 -1.11
CA THR A 343 -7.18 3.14 -0.31
C THR A 343 -7.32 2.81 1.18
N LEU A 344 -8.55 2.84 1.72
CA LEU A 344 -8.83 2.52 3.11
C LEU A 344 -8.58 1.04 3.43
N VAL A 345 -9.02 0.13 2.55
CA VAL A 345 -8.72 -1.30 2.68
C VAL A 345 -7.21 -1.54 2.55
N GLY A 346 -6.50 -0.84 1.66
CA GLY A 346 -5.05 -0.86 1.58
C GLY A 346 -4.35 -0.52 2.90
N ARG A 347 -4.89 0.43 3.68
CA ARG A 347 -4.38 0.73 5.05
C ARG A 347 -4.63 -0.43 6.02
N ASN A 348 -5.74 -1.14 5.91
CA ASN A 348 -5.98 -2.34 6.71
C ASN A 348 -5.06 -3.51 6.30
N VAL A 349 -4.78 -3.68 5.00
CA VAL A 349 -3.78 -4.63 4.50
C VAL A 349 -2.40 -4.30 5.06
N SER A 350 -2.00 -3.03 5.06
CA SER A 350 -0.75 -2.57 5.69
C SER A 350 -0.67 -2.95 7.17
N LYS A 351 -1.76 -2.80 7.94
CA LYS A 351 -1.83 -3.25 9.35
C LYS A 351 -1.68 -4.77 9.47
N ALA A 352 -2.31 -5.56 8.58
CA ALA A 352 -2.20 -7.02 8.58
C ALA A 352 -0.78 -7.50 8.25
N ILE A 353 -0.12 -6.86 7.27
CA ILE A 353 1.29 -7.10 6.94
C ILE A 353 2.18 -6.81 8.16
N LYS A 354 1.96 -5.68 8.83
CA LYS A 354 2.71 -5.31 10.04
C LYS A 354 2.48 -6.29 11.20
N LEU A 355 1.24 -6.75 11.39
CA LEU A 355 0.93 -7.77 12.40
C LEU A 355 1.70 -9.07 12.11
N LEU A 356 1.72 -9.52 10.86
CA LEU A 356 2.48 -10.70 10.45
C LEU A 356 3.99 -10.52 10.69
N ALA A 357 4.53 -9.34 10.40
CA ALA A 357 5.92 -9.01 10.65
C ALA A 357 6.26 -9.08 12.15
N VAL A 358 5.48 -8.42 13.00
CA VAL A 358 5.67 -8.44 14.46
C VAL A 358 5.59 -9.86 15.01
N LYS A 359 4.62 -10.67 14.56
CA LYS A 359 4.53 -12.06 14.99
C LYS A 359 5.70 -12.91 14.51
N SER A 360 6.15 -12.71 13.28
CA SER A 360 7.35 -13.39 12.75
C SER A 360 8.61 -13.02 13.53
N GLU A 361 8.73 -11.76 13.95
CA GLU A 361 9.82 -11.27 14.79
C GLU A 361 9.84 -11.95 16.16
N THR A 362 8.68 -12.21 16.78
CA THR A 362 8.64 -12.97 18.06
C THR A 362 9.14 -14.42 17.95
N LEU A 363 9.12 -15.00 16.75
CA LEU A 363 9.62 -16.36 16.50
C LEU A 363 11.11 -16.39 16.16
N PHE A 364 11.74 -15.24 15.93
CA PHE A 364 13.15 -15.13 15.55
C PHE A 364 14.07 -15.66 16.66
N ALA A 365 14.93 -16.61 16.31
CA ALA A 365 15.93 -17.19 17.17
C ALA A 365 17.20 -16.35 17.16
N THR A 366 17.61 -15.80 18.31
CA THR A 366 18.84 -14.99 18.48
C THR A 366 19.91 -15.70 19.32
N ASP A 367 19.68 -16.96 19.69
CA ASP A 367 20.65 -17.77 20.41
C ASP A 367 21.91 -18.07 19.58
N PRO A 368 23.07 -18.32 20.20
CA PRO A 368 24.32 -18.62 19.49
C PRO A 368 24.23 -19.81 18.53
N GLU A 369 23.34 -20.77 18.80
CA GLU A 369 23.10 -21.94 17.93
C GLU A 369 22.42 -21.56 16.61
N ALA A 370 21.77 -20.39 16.53
CA ALA A 370 21.16 -19.86 15.31
C ALA A 370 22.21 -19.47 14.24
N SER A 371 23.44 -19.12 14.65
CA SER A 371 24.54 -18.73 13.75
C SER A 371 25.63 -19.78 13.58
N GLN A 372 25.45 -20.99 14.13
CA GLN A 372 26.46 -22.04 14.13
C GLN A 372 26.69 -22.66 12.75
N ILE A 373 27.90 -22.57 12.19
CA ILE A 373 28.18 -23.11 10.83
C ILE A 373 28.77 -24.53 10.85
N SER A 374 28.96 -25.12 12.04
CA SER A 374 29.55 -26.44 12.18
C SER A 374 28.50 -27.48 12.59
N GLY A 375 28.49 -28.64 11.92
CA GLY A 375 27.58 -29.74 12.27
C GLY A 375 26.20 -29.64 11.61
N PRO A 376 25.25 -30.50 11.98
CA PRO A 376 23.92 -30.49 11.35
C PRO A 376 23.15 -29.20 11.68
N CYS A 377 22.25 -28.82 10.77
CA CYS A 377 21.40 -27.64 10.94
C CYS A 377 20.59 -27.71 12.24
N THR A 378 20.75 -26.70 13.10
CA THR A 378 20.12 -26.64 14.42
C THR A 378 18.62 -26.35 14.31
N SER A 379 17.85 -26.60 15.38
CA SER A 379 16.42 -26.25 15.42
C SER A 379 16.21 -24.74 15.28
N SER A 380 17.06 -23.92 15.91
CA SER A 380 17.07 -22.46 15.78
C SER A 380 17.32 -21.99 14.35
N GLN A 381 18.29 -22.60 13.66
CA GLN A 381 18.53 -22.33 12.24
C GLN A 381 17.37 -22.73 11.35
N SER A 382 16.86 -23.95 11.53
CA SER A 382 15.72 -24.43 10.74
C SER A 382 14.50 -23.53 10.93
N ARG A 383 14.28 -23.01 12.14
CA ARG A 383 13.24 -22.01 12.43
C ARG A 383 13.48 -20.71 11.69
N ASN A 384 14.67 -20.11 11.79
CA ASN A 384 15.00 -18.86 11.09
C ASN A 384 14.90 -19.00 9.57
N ILE A 385 15.41 -20.10 8.99
CA ILE A 385 15.32 -20.39 7.56
C ILE A 385 13.85 -20.52 7.11
N THR A 386 13.03 -21.21 7.91
CA THR A 386 11.59 -21.35 7.62
C THR A 386 10.87 -20.01 7.68
N LEU A 387 11.20 -19.15 8.64
CA LEU A 387 10.68 -17.78 8.72
C LEU A 387 11.06 -16.96 7.49
N VAL A 388 12.32 -17.01 7.05
CA VAL A 388 12.79 -16.30 5.85
C VAL A 388 12.04 -16.77 4.61
N ASN A 389 11.90 -18.08 4.44
CA ASN A 389 11.12 -18.65 3.32
C ASN A 389 9.66 -18.20 3.34
N LEU A 390 9.04 -18.14 4.54
CA LEU A 390 7.67 -17.68 4.73
C LEU A 390 7.52 -16.20 4.38
N LEU A 391 8.41 -15.35 4.89
CA LEU A 391 8.38 -13.91 4.65
C LEU A 391 8.59 -13.59 3.17
N ASP A 392 9.51 -14.28 2.50
CA ASP A 392 9.72 -14.17 1.06
C ASP A 392 8.49 -14.63 0.25
N GLN A 393 7.93 -15.80 0.57
CA GLN A 393 6.73 -16.30 -0.09
C GLN A 393 5.55 -15.33 0.08
N PHE A 394 5.38 -14.77 1.28
CA PHE A 394 4.35 -13.77 1.55
C PHE A 394 4.59 -12.49 0.76
N GLN A 395 5.81 -11.94 0.75
CA GLN A 395 6.12 -10.74 -0.04
C GLN A 395 5.85 -10.94 -1.53
N ARG A 396 6.30 -12.06 -2.11
CA ARG A 396 6.03 -12.39 -3.51
C ARG A 396 4.54 -12.57 -3.77
N GLY A 397 3.82 -13.24 -2.87
CA GLY A 397 2.38 -13.40 -2.94
C GLY A 397 1.62 -12.07 -2.95
N VAL A 398 1.98 -11.13 -2.07
CA VAL A 398 1.38 -9.79 -2.04
C VAL A 398 1.70 -9.01 -3.31
N ARG A 399 2.96 -9.02 -3.77
CA ARG A 399 3.37 -8.34 -5.02
C ARG A 399 2.67 -8.91 -6.27
N ALA A 400 2.37 -10.21 -6.27
CA ALA A 400 1.68 -10.89 -7.36
C ALA A 400 0.15 -10.67 -7.37
N MET A 401 -0.43 -9.99 -6.37
CA MET A 401 -1.87 -9.73 -6.33
C MET A 401 -2.32 -8.89 -7.55
N PRO A 402 -3.51 -9.15 -8.12
CA PRO A 402 -3.95 -8.50 -9.36
C PRO A 402 -3.91 -6.97 -9.32
N LEU A 403 -4.29 -6.36 -8.20
CA LEU A 403 -4.24 -4.90 -8.03
C LEU A 403 -2.81 -4.36 -8.16
N LEU A 404 -1.85 -4.98 -7.46
CA LEU A 404 -0.45 -4.53 -7.47
C LEU A 404 0.21 -4.82 -8.81
N ALA A 405 -0.04 -5.99 -9.39
CA ALA A 405 0.48 -6.37 -10.70
C ALA A 405 -0.04 -5.42 -11.81
N ASN A 406 -1.33 -5.05 -11.77
CA ASN A 406 -1.92 -4.13 -12.73
C ASN A 406 -1.35 -2.71 -12.62
N VAL A 407 -1.15 -2.21 -11.40
CA VAL A 407 -0.53 -0.89 -11.19
C VAL A 407 0.94 -0.89 -11.62
N ALA A 408 1.67 -1.98 -11.38
CA ALA A 408 3.06 -2.12 -11.83
C ALA A 408 3.16 -2.17 -13.37
N ALA A 409 2.22 -2.84 -14.04
CA ALA A 409 2.19 -2.94 -15.50
C ALA A 409 1.66 -1.68 -16.19
N ASN A 410 0.77 -0.93 -15.52
CA ASN A 410 0.13 0.26 -16.07
C ASN A 410 0.22 1.46 -15.11
N PRO A 411 1.24 2.31 -15.25
CA PRO A 411 1.42 3.52 -14.43
C PRO A 411 0.29 4.56 -14.60
N ALA A 412 -0.56 4.45 -15.63
CA ALA A 412 -1.72 5.31 -15.84
C ALA A 412 -2.98 4.86 -15.04
N SER A 413 -2.80 3.96 -14.07
CA SER A 413 -3.86 3.54 -13.15
C SER A 413 -4.43 4.72 -12.34
N SER A 414 -5.62 4.57 -11.76
CA SER A 414 -6.24 5.63 -10.97
C SER A 414 -5.32 6.10 -9.82
N SER A 415 -5.31 7.40 -9.52
CA SER A 415 -4.49 7.99 -8.45
C SER A 415 -4.74 7.34 -7.09
N ALA A 416 -5.95 6.85 -6.87
CA ALA A 416 -6.35 6.17 -5.65
C ALA A 416 -5.80 4.72 -5.59
N SER A 417 -5.84 3.96 -6.69
CA SER A 417 -5.20 2.64 -6.76
C SER A 417 -3.69 2.74 -6.56
N LEU A 418 -3.06 3.78 -7.11
CA LEU A 418 -1.63 4.08 -6.89
C LEU A 418 -1.33 4.35 -5.39
N ALA A 419 -2.15 5.18 -4.73
CA ALA A 419 -2.00 5.45 -3.30
C ALA A 419 -2.16 4.18 -2.44
N ALA A 420 -3.14 3.33 -2.75
CA ALA A 420 -3.34 2.06 -2.07
C ALA A 420 -2.13 1.12 -2.22
N VAL A 421 -1.60 0.99 -3.45
CA VAL A 421 -0.42 0.15 -3.74
C VAL A 421 0.82 0.69 -3.03
N GLN A 422 1.03 2.01 -3.01
CA GLN A 422 2.15 2.62 -2.30
C GLN A 422 2.13 2.30 -0.79
N ILE A 423 0.96 2.43 -0.15
CA ILE A 423 0.78 2.10 1.28
C ILE A 423 1.14 0.64 1.57
N ILE A 424 0.77 -0.28 0.68
CA ILE A 424 1.07 -1.72 0.80
C ILE A 424 2.57 -1.96 0.58
N GLN A 425 3.16 -1.36 -0.46
CA GLN A 425 4.60 -1.49 -0.75
C GLN A 425 5.47 -0.96 0.39
N ASP A 426 5.09 0.16 1.02
CA ASP A 426 5.81 0.71 2.16
C ASP A 426 5.77 -0.23 3.37
N ALA A 427 4.65 -0.93 3.61
CA ALA A 427 4.58 -1.97 4.64
C ALA A 427 5.46 -3.19 4.31
N LEU A 428 5.57 -3.57 3.04
CA LEU A 428 6.45 -4.66 2.60
C LEU A 428 7.94 -4.33 2.78
N LYS A 429 8.33 -3.05 2.76
CA LYS A 429 9.73 -2.66 3.07
C LYS A 429 10.11 -3.03 4.50
N ASP A 430 9.19 -2.90 5.45
CA ASP A 430 9.44 -3.30 6.84
C ASP A 430 9.60 -4.82 6.97
N VAL A 431 8.85 -5.61 6.18
CA VAL A 431 9.07 -7.06 6.07
C VAL A 431 10.45 -7.37 5.47
N GLY A 432 10.90 -6.59 4.48
CA GLY A 432 12.23 -6.73 3.88
C GLY A 432 13.34 -6.52 4.91
N LYS A 433 13.24 -5.46 5.73
CA LYS A 433 14.18 -5.20 6.83
C LYS A 433 14.20 -6.34 7.85
N LEU A 434 13.03 -6.88 8.20
CA LEU A 434 12.95 -8.03 9.11
C LEU A 434 13.67 -9.25 8.51
N LEU A 435 13.49 -9.51 7.22
CA LEU A 435 14.18 -10.58 6.52
C LEU A 435 15.71 -10.38 6.60
N ASP A 436 16.20 -9.19 6.27
CA ASP A 436 17.62 -8.85 6.36
C ASP A 436 18.17 -9.07 7.78
N ASN A 437 17.42 -8.65 8.81
CA ASN A 437 17.80 -8.84 10.22
C ASN A 437 17.87 -10.31 10.64
N ILE A 438 16.97 -11.16 10.14
CA ILE A 438 16.97 -12.60 10.46
C ILE A 438 18.16 -13.30 9.81
N VAL A 439 18.52 -12.90 8.59
CA VAL A 439 19.53 -13.58 7.78
C VAL A 439 20.95 -13.10 8.06
N ALA A 440 21.15 -11.81 8.36
CA ALA A 440 22.47 -11.21 8.54
C ALA A 440 23.39 -11.98 9.51
N PRO A 441 22.95 -12.37 10.73
CA PRO A 441 23.84 -13.05 11.69
C PRO A 441 24.42 -14.36 11.15
N LEU A 442 23.64 -15.12 10.39
CA LEU A 442 24.08 -16.40 9.81
C LEU A 442 25.12 -16.18 8.71
N PHE A 443 24.89 -15.20 7.83
CA PHE A 443 25.81 -14.92 6.71
C PHE A 443 27.08 -14.20 7.17
N ASP A 444 27.00 -13.35 8.19
CA ASP A 444 28.16 -12.74 8.83
C ASP A 444 29.03 -13.82 9.50
N ALA A 445 28.38 -14.75 10.22
CA ALA A 445 29.08 -15.90 10.77
C ALA A 445 29.76 -16.74 9.66
N MET A 446 29.10 -16.94 8.50
CA MET A 446 29.71 -17.67 7.37
C MET A 446 31.00 -16.98 6.93
N CYS A 447 30.98 -15.65 6.77
CA CYS A 447 32.17 -14.88 6.43
C CYS A 447 33.28 -15.03 7.48
N ILE A 448 32.95 -14.95 8.77
CA ILE A 448 33.92 -15.11 9.88
C ILE A 448 34.56 -16.49 9.85
N HIS A 449 33.77 -17.55 9.67
CA HIS A 449 34.29 -18.92 9.63
C HIS A 449 35.13 -19.21 8.38
N LEU A 450 34.75 -18.64 7.23
CA LEU A 450 35.55 -18.70 6.00
C LEU A 450 36.89 -17.97 6.19
N GLU A 451 36.90 -16.77 6.77
CA GLU A 451 38.13 -16.03 7.09
C GLU A 451 39.02 -16.82 8.06
N ALA A 452 38.43 -17.43 9.09
CA ALA A 452 39.16 -18.25 10.06
C ALA A 452 39.90 -19.44 9.41
N ARG A 453 39.37 -20.00 8.31
CA ARG A 453 40.08 -21.02 7.52
C ARG A 453 41.18 -20.42 6.67
N LEU A 454 40.94 -19.26 6.06
CA LEU A 454 41.95 -18.54 5.28
C LEU A 454 43.13 -18.06 6.15
N LEU A 455 42.91 -17.70 7.41
CA LEU A 455 43.98 -17.29 8.34
C LEU A 455 45.04 -18.38 8.56
N LYS A 456 44.69 -19.65 8.41
CA LYS A 456 45.65 -20.76 8.52
C LYS A 456 46.76 -20.70 7.47
N MET A 457 46.57 -19.90 6.40
CA MET A 457 47.62 -19.54 5.44
C MET A 457 48.85 -18.91 6.13
N HIS A 458 48.67 -18.16 7.22
CA HIS A 458 49.83 -17.57 7.93
C HIS A 458 50.60 -18.57 8.80
N ALA A 459 50.07 -19.78 9.00
CA ALA A 459 50.74 -20.86 9.73
C ALA A 459 51.49 -21.83 8.80
N THR A 460 51.25 -21.76 7.49
CA THR A 460 51.92 -22.61 6.50
C THR A 460 53.26 -22.01 6.09
N ASP A 461 54.28 -22.86 5.94
CA ASP A 461 55.61 -22.43 5.52
C ASP A 461 55.68 -22.21 4.00
N TYR A 462 55.86 -20.95 3.60
CA TYR A 462 56.02 -20.50 2.21
C TYR A 462 57.47 -20.12 1.86
N SER A 463 58.43 -20.37 2.75
CA SER A 463 59.85 -20.00 2.56
C SER A 463 60.60 -20.91 1.57
N LYS A 464 60.05 -22.07 1.23
CA LYS A 464 60.71 -23.10 0.42
C LYS A 464 61.10 -22.59 -0.98
N ALA A 465 62.31 -22.98 -1.41
CA ALA A 465 62.79 -22.80 -2.78
C ALA A 465 61.98 -23.66 -3.77
N ALA A 466 61.96 -23.28 -5.05
CA ALA A 466 61.25 -24.04 -6.08
C ALA A 466 61.80 -25.48 -6.15
N PRO A 467 60.95 -26.51 -6.30
CA PRO A 467 61.44 -27.86 -6.57
C PRO A 467 62.31 -27.86 -7.83
N PRO A 468 63.37 -28.69 -7.88
CA PRO A 468 64.19 -28.82 -9.09
C PRO A 468 63.28 -29.16 -10.27
N SER A 469 63.56 -28.55 -11.43
CA SER A 469 62.78 -28.66 -12.66
C SER A 469 62.96 -30.03 -13.33
N ASP A 470 62.61 -31.11 -12.62
CA ASP A 470 62.41 -32.43 -13.21
C ASP A 470 60.98 -32.52 -13.74
N ARG A 471 60.84 -33.01 -14.98
CA ARG A 471 59.55 -33.17 -15.67
C ARG A 471 58.59 -34.15 -14.99
N ASP A 472 59.07 -34.90 -13.99
CA ASP A 472 58.30 -35.86 -13.20
C ASP A 472 57.99 -35.36 -11.77
N ALA A 473 58.33 -34.10 -11.44
CA ALA A 473 57.96 -33.53 -10.15
C ALA A 473 56.43 -33.33 -10.06
N PRO A 474 55.77 -33.78 -8.97
CA PRO A 474 54.33 -33.60 -8.81
C PRO A 474 53.98 -32.10 -8.83
N ALA A 475 52.83 -31.77 -9.42
CA ALA A 475 52.28 -30.42 -9.39
C ALA A 475 52.33 -29.86 -7.95
N ALA A 476 52.62 -28.56 -7.82
CA ALA A 476 52.79 -27.92 -6.52
C ALA A 476 51.65 -28.31 -5.55
N GLU A 477 52.01 -28.93 -4.43
CA GLU A 477 51.05 -29.41 -3.43
C GLU A 477 50.23 -28.25 -2.87
N CYS A 478 48.89 -28.37 -2.94
CA CYS A 478 47.96 -27.43 -2.33
C CYS A 478 48.06 -27.49 -0.81
N SER A 479 47.90 -26.34 -0.17
CA SER A 479 47.94 -26.20 1.27
C SER A 479 46.72 -26.84 1.94
N PRO A 480 46.88 -27.44 3.14
CA PRO A 480 45.80 -28.17 3.81
C PRO A 480 44.60 -27.27 4.15
N PHE A 481 44.81 -25.97 4.39
CA PHE A 481 43.73 -25.04 4.69
C PHE A 481 42.75 -24.86 3.52
N VAL A 482 43.19 -25.03 2.26
CA VAL A 482 42.32 -24.90 1.08
C VAL A 482 41.34 -26.06 1.01
N HIS A 483 41.78 -27.27 1.38
CA HIS A 483 40.91 -28.43 1.50
C HIS A 483 39.90 -28.27 2.65
N GLU A 484 40.34 -27.73 3.80
CA GLU A 484 39.41 -27.40 4.89
C GLU A 484 38.39 -26.31 4.50
N PHE A 485 38.82 -25.30 3.75
CA PHE A 485 37.96 -24.26 3.20
C PHE A 485 36.93 -24.86 2.24
N ALA A 486 37.36 -25.71 1.31
CA ALA A 486 36.48 -26.40 0.37
C ALA A 486 35.45 -27.29 1.08
N ALA A 487 35.86 -28.02 2.13
CA ALA A 487 34.97 -28.83 2.95
C ALA A 487 33.92 -27.97 3.66
N LEU A 488 34.33 -26.82 4.23
CA LEU A 488 33.42 -25.87 4.87
C LEU A 488 32.41 -25.28 3.88
N VAL A 489 32.86 -24.87 2.69
CA VAL A 489 31.99 -24.33 1.64
C VAL A 489 30.98 -25.37 1.16
N SER A 490 31.43 -26.61 0.95
CA SER A 490 30.55 -27.73 0.58
C SER A 490 29.47 -27.95 1.64
N HIS A 491 29.86 -27.98 2.91
CA HIS A 491 28.94 -28.12 4.04
C HIS A 491 27.92 -26.99 4.13
N ILE A 492 28.36 -25.72 4.03
CA ILE A 492 27.47 -24.55 4.01
C ILE A 492 26.44 -24.67 2.88
N SER A 493 26.88 -25.07 1.69
CA SER A 493 26.01 -25.20 0.52
C SER A 493 24.96 -26.32 0.69
N SER A 494 25.40 -27.51 1.14
CA SER A 494 24.55 -28.71 1.19
C SER A 494 23.62 -28.76 2.41
N GLU A 495 24.08 -28.31 3.59
CA GLU A 495 23.31 -28.47 4.84
C GLU A 495 22.48 -27.24 5.19
N ILE A 496 23.05 -26.04 4.99
CA ILE A 496 22.43 -24.78 5.40
C ILE A 496 21.70 -24.15 4.22
N LEU A 497 22.44 -23.80 3.16
CA LEU A 497 21.87 -23.06 2.04
C LEU A 497 20.80 -23.87 1.31
N ALA A 498 20.92 -25.20 1.20
CA ALA A 498 19.93 -26.07 0.54
C ALA A 498 18.50 -25.96 1.09
N ARG A 499 18.35 -25.47 2.33
CA ARG A 499 17.04 -25.30 2.98
C ARG A 499 16.36 -23.96 2.66
N PHE A 500 17.08 -23.00 2.08
CA PHE A 500 16.51 -21.75 1.59
C PHE A 500 15.79 -21.98 0.27
N LYS A 501 14.52 -21.60 0.21
CA LYS A 501 13.64 -21.65 -0.97
C LYS A 501 13.54 -20.29 -1.67
N CYS A 502 13.95 -19.21 -1.00
CA CYS A 502 13.96 -17.85 -1.52
C CYS A 502 15.20 -17.60 -2.39
N GLU A 503 15.13 -17.99 -3.67
CA GLU A 503 16.28 -17.93 -4.58
C GLU A 503 16.81 -16.50 -4.79
N GLU A 504 15.95 -15.50 -4.99
CA GLU A 504 16.37 -14.11 -5.20
C GLU A 504 17.18 -13.57 -4.02
N VAL A 505 16.64 -13.65 -2.81
CA VAL A 505 17.31 -13.13 -1.60
C VAL A 505 18.58 -13.92 -1.30
N THR A 506 18.52 -15.25 -1.39
CA THR A 506 19.67 -16.11 -1.12
C THR A 506 20.78 -15.86 -2.14
N SER A 507 20.45 -15.63 -3.41
CA SER A 507 21.46 -15.40 -4.46
C SER A 507 22.31 -14.16 -4.17
N VAL A 508 21.68 -13.05 -3.78
CA VAL A 508 22.35 -11.79 -3.46
C VAL A 508 23.25 -11.96 -2.23
N LEU A 509 22.79 -12.67 -1.21
CA LEU A 509 23.55 -12.88 0.01
C LEU A 509 24.73 -13.84 -0.20
N VAL A 510 24.53 -14.92 -0.96
CA VAL A 510 25.61 -15.85 -1.33
C VAL A 510 26.64 -15.15 -2.22
N GLN A 511 26.21 -14.28 -3.15
CA GLN A 511 27.11 -13.44 -3.93
C GLN A 511 27.99 -12.58 -3.01
N ARG A 512 27.42 -11.93 -1.98
CA ARG A 512 28.19 -11.16 -1.01
C ARG A 512 29.23 -12.01 -0.28
N VAL A 513 28.88 -13.23 0.13
CA VAL A 513 29.82 -14.18 0.77
C VAL A 513 30.96 -14.56 -0.18
N CYS A 514 30.66 -14.86 -1.45
CA CYS A 514 31.68 -15.17 -2.47
C CYS A 514 32.63 -13.99 -2.71
N CYS A 515 32.09 -12.78 -2.93
CA CYS A 515 32.86 -11.54 -3.08
C CYS A 515 33.77 -11.29 -1.87
N ARG A 516 33.24 -11.50 -0.67
CA ARG A 516 33.98 -11.34 0.57
C ARG A 516 35.11 -12.36 0.69
N ALA A 517 34.84 -13.65 0.43
CA ALA A 517 35.84 -14.71 0.48
C ALA A 517 36.99 -14.45 -0.51
N MET A 518 36.70 -14.02 -1.75
CA MET A 518 37.73 -13.67 -2.74
C MET A 518 38.60 -12.49 -2.27
N THR A 519 37.97 -11.45 -1.73
CA THR A 519 38.67 -10.28 -1.19
C THR A 519 39.60 -10.67 -0.04
N LEU A 520 39.11 -11.50 0.89
CA LEU A 520 39.88 -12.01 2.02
C LEU A 520 41.05 -12.90 1.59
N PHE A 521 40.85 -13.76 0.58
CA PHE A 521 41.92 -14.61 0.06
C PHE A 521 43.08 -13.76 -0.48
N VAL A 522 42.78 -12.80 -1.36
CA VAL A 522 43.80 -11.92 -1.96
C VAL A 522 44.49 -11.08 -0.88
N ARG A 523 43.72 -10.53 0.07
CA ARG A 523 44.25 -9.75 1.19
C ARG A 523 45.23 -10.57 2.04
N HIS A 524 44.86 -11.77 2.45
CA HIS A 524 45.75 -12.61 3.26
C HIS A 524 46.94 -13.13 2.46
N ALA A 525 46.77 -13.48 1.18
CA ALA A 525 47.86 -13.89 0.31
C ALA A 525 48.90 -12.78 0.10
N ALA A 526 48.47 -11.52 0.01
CA ALA A 526 49.37 -10.37 -0.09
C ALA A 526 50.18 -10.12 1.19
N LEU A 527 49.71 -10.61 2.34
CA LEU A 527 50.38 -10.46 3.64
C LEU A 527 51.33 -11.61 3.99
N VAL A 528 51.37 -12.68 3.18
CA VAL A 528 52.22 -13.85 3.41
C VAL A 528 53.70 -13.48 3.34
N ARG A 529 54.44 -13.80 4.41
CA ARG A 529 55.89 -13.61 4.51
C ARG A 529 56.47 -14.57 5.56
N PRO A 530 57.64 -15.18 5.32
CA PRO A 530 58.49 -15.13 4.12
C PRO A 530 57.88 -15.86 2.92
N LEU A 531 58.20 -15.40 1.69
CA LEU A 531 57.67 -15.97 0.44
C LEU A 531 58.81 -16.29 -0.54
N GLY A 532 59.12 -17.58 -0.71
CA GLY A 532 60.08 -18.10 -1.68
C GLY A 532 59.42 -18.51 -3.00
N ASP A 533 60.22 -18.91 -4.00
CA ASP A 533 59.70 -19.29 -5.33
C ASP A 533 58.83 -20.56 -5.31
N GLY A 534 59.15 -21.53 -4.44
CA GLY A 534 58.27 -22.68 -4.19
C GLY A 534 56.97 -22.27 -3.49
N GLY A 535 57.04 -21.27 -2.61
CA GLY A 535 55.87 -20.65 -1.98
C GLY A 535 54.94 -19.94 -2.96
N LYS A 536 55.48 -19.24 -3.96
CA LYS A 536 54.70 -18.61 -5.05
C LYS A 536 53.96 -19.64 -5.89
N LEU A 537 54.62 -20.75 -6.25
CA LEU A 537 54.00 -21.87 -6.96
C LEU A 537 52.88 -22.50 -6.12
N ARG A 538 53.09 -22.69 -4.81
CA ARG A 538 52.06 -23.17 -3.88
C ARG A 538 50.86 -22.21 -3.77
N LEU A 539 51.08 -20.91 -3.58
CA LEU A 539 49.99 -19.92 -3.57
C LEU A 539 49.20 -19.90 -4.88
N THR A 540 49.85 -20.19 -6.01
CA THR A 540 49.18 -20.30 -7.30
C THR A 540 48.30 -21.54 -7.38
N ALA A 541 48.76 -22.67 -6.83
CA ALA A 541 47.95 -23.88 -6.69
C ALA A 541 46.78 -23.66 -5.72
N ASP A 542 47.05 -23.01 -4.57
CA ASP A 542 46.04 -22.63 -3.58
C ASP A 542 44.94 -21.74 -4.18
N LEU A 543 45.31 -20.74 -5.00
CA LEU A 543 44.38 -19.85 -5.68
C LEU A 543 43.50 -20.60 -6.69
N ALA A 544 44.08 -21.52 -7.46
CA ALA A 544 43.32 -22.35 -8.40
C ALA A 544 42.33 -23.26 -7.67
N GLN A 545 42.76 -23.91 -6.58
CA GLN A 545 41.91 -24.80 -5.81
C GLN A 545 40.86 -24.04 -4.99
N PHE A 546 41.16 -22.82 -4.54
CA PHE A 546 40.20 -21.91 -3.93
C PHE A 546 39.11 -21.48 -4.93
N GLU A 547 39.47 -21.16 -6.17
CA GLU A 547 38.50 -20.84 -7.24
C GLU A 547 37.54 -22.01 -7.47
N VAL A 548 38.05 -23.25 -7.49
CA VAL A 548 37.22 -24.48 -7.57
C VAL A 548 36.37 -24.66 -6.32
N ALA A 549 36.91 -24.39 -5.13
CA ALA A 549 36.21 -24.54 -3.85
C ALA A 549 34.99 -23.61 -3.72
N LEU A 550 34.96 -22.48 -4.42
CA LEU A 550 33.79 -21.59 -4.48
C LEU A 550 32.65 -22.12 -5.38
N GLY A 551 32.90 -23.16 -6.17
CA GLY A 551 31.93 -23.74 -7.11
C GLY A 551 30.55 -24.03 -6.51
N PRO A 552 30.42 -24.67 -5.33
CA PRO A 552 29.14 -24.91 -4.69
C PRO A 552 28.34 -23.62 -4.41
N LEU A 553 29.00 -22.52 -4.00
CA LEU A 553 28.32 -21.24 -3.76
C LEU A 553 27.98 -20.53 -5.08
N GLN A 554 28.85 -20.65 -6.08
CA GLN A 554 28.62 -20.12 -7.43
C GLN A 554 27.32 -20.66 -8.04
N VAL A 555 27.08 -21.98 -7.91
CA VAL A 555 25.84 -22.61 -8.39
C VAL A 555 24.62 -22.04 -7.67
N ARG A 556 24.72 -21.73 -6.38
CA ARG A 556 23.60 -21.20 -5.57
C ARG A 556 23.29 -19.73 -5.83
N CYS A 557 24.28 -18.92 -6.18
CA CYS A 557 24.01 -17.53 -6.58
C CYS A 557 23.61 -17.38 -8.06
N GLY A 558 23.72 -18.44 -8.87
CA GLY A 558 23.32 -18.41 -10.29
C GLY A 558 24.18 -17.48 -11.16
N MET A 559 25.36 -17.09 -10.70
CA MET A 559 26.25 -16.13 -11.37
C MET A 559 27.63 -16.75 -11.56
N ARG A 560 28.30 -16.46 -12.69
CA ARG A 560 29.70 -16.90 -12.88
C ARG A 560 30.62 -16.04 -12.02
N LEU A 561 31.73 -16.63 -11.54
CA LEU A 561 32.73 -15.89 -10.77
C LEU A 561 33.27 -14.66 -11.52
N ALA A 562 33.40 -14.77 -12.85
CA ALA A 562 33.80 -13.67 -13.71
C ALA A 562 32.84 -12.45 -13.67
N ASP A 563 31.55 -12.70 -13.45
CA ASP A 563 30.52 -11.66 -13.42
C ASP A 563 30.42 -10.99 -12.03
N MET A 564 31.21 -11.42 -11.04
CA MET A 564 31.23 -10.86 -9.68
C MET A 564 32.04 -9.55 -9.56
N GLY A 565 32.65 -9.09 -10.66
CA GLY A 565 33.26 -7.75 -10.75
C GLY A 565 34.65 -7.64 -10.11
N GLN A 566 34.86 -6.59 -9.32
CA GLN A 566 36.18 -6.22 -8.77
C GLN A 566 36.86 -7.35 -7.96
N PRO A 567 36.19 -8.08 -7.05
CA PRO A 567 36.86 -9.13 -6.26
C PRO A 567 37.47 -10.24 -7.12
N TYR A 568 36.79 -10.63 -8.20
CA TYR A 568 37.32 -11.63 -9.13
C TYR A 568 38.45 -11.06 -9.98
N ARG A 569 38.32 -9.82 -10.49
CA ARG A 569 39.40 -9.13 -11.23
C ARG A 569 40.67 -9.03 -10.39
N ALA A 570 40.56 -8.70 -9.10
CA ALA A 570 41.68 -8.65 -8.17
C ALA A 570 42.38 -10.01 -8.03
N MET A 571 41.63 -11.10 -7.87
CA MET A 571 42.19 -12.46 -7.79
C MET A 571 42.93 -12.85 -9.08
N ARG A 572 42.37 -12.52 -10.25
CA ARG A 572 42.99 -12.79 -11.55
C ARG A 572 44.24 -11.94 -11.79
N ALA A 573 44.24 -10.68 -11.35
CA ALA A 573 45.39 -9.78 -11.43
C ALA A 573 46.51 -10.16 -10.45
N PHE A 574 46.17 -10.72 -9.29
CA PHE A 574 47.14 -11.10 -8.27
C PHE A 574 48.04 -12.27 -8.70
N ARG A 575 47.50 -13.26 -9.46
CA ARG A 575 48.24 -14.43 -9.92
C ARG A 575 49.52 -14.10 -10.72
N PRO A 576 49.50 -13.26 -11.78
CA PRO A 576 50.72 -12.87 -12.49
C PRO A 576 51.65 -12.01 -11.62
N ILE A 577 51.10 -11.15 -10.75
CA ILE A 577 51.88 -10.28 -9.85
C ILE A 577 52.83 -11.08 -8.94
N LEU A 578 52.46 -12.31 -8.53
CA LEU A 578 53.33 -13.19 -7.75
C LEU A 578 54.70 -13.44 -8.41
N PHE A 579 54.76 -13.46 -9.75
CA PHE A 579 55.95 -13.79 -10.53
C PHE A 579 56.60 -12.60 -11.25
N MET A 580 55.92 -11.44 -11.30
CA MET A 580 56.50 -10.22 -11.87
C MET A 580 57.63 -9.68 -11.00
N ASP A 581 58.59 -8.95 -11.56
CA ASP A 581 59.63 -8.24 -10.79
C ASP A 581 59.08 -7.02 -10.04
N ALA A 582 59.77 -6.55 -9.00
CA ALA A 582 59.29 -5.45 -8.17
C ALA A 582 59.08 -4.14 -8.96
N SER A 583 59.94 -3.87 -9.96
CA SER A 583 59.81 -2.72 -10.87
C SER A 583 58.60 -2.86 -11.80
N HIS A 584 58.31 -4.07 -12.28
CA HIS A 584 57.17 -4.33 -13.14
C HIS A 584 55.84 -4.26 -12.38
N ILE A 585 55.82 -4.61 -11.09
CA ILE A 585 54.62 -4.45 -10.25
C ILE A 585 54.29 -2.97 -10.05
N ALA A 586 55.30 -2.12 -9.81
CA ALA A 586 55.11 -0.69 -9.61
C ALA A 586 54.50 0.02 -10.84
N ASN A 587 54.76 -0.51 -12.03
CA ASN A 587 54.27 0.04 -13.31
C ASN A 587 53.12 -0.77 -13.92
N ALA A 588 52.58 -1.77 -13.21
CA ALA A 588 51.55 -2.64 -13.76
C ALA A 588 50.21 -1.88 -13.86
N SER A 589 49.63 -1.82 -15.06
CA SER A 589 48.32 -1.18 -15.29
C SER A 589 47.17 -1.82 -14.50
N ALA A 590 47.35 -3.05 -14.02
CA ALA A 590 46.38 -3.73 -13.17
C ALA A 590 46.35 -3.19 -11.72
N VAL A 591 47.41 -2.52 -11.26
CA VAL A 591 47.50 -1.91 -9.93
C VAL A 591 46.83 -0.52 -9.98
N GLY A 592 45.84 -0.29 -9.12
CA GLY A 592 44.99 0.91 -9.13
C GLY A 592 43.66 0.76 -9.90
N ASP A 593 43.54 -0.22 -10.80
CA ASP A 593 42.28 -0.56 -11.49
C ASP A 593 41.70 -1.90 -10.99
N ALA A 594 42.38 -3.01 -11.25
CA ALA A 594 41.91 -4.35 -10.89
C ALA A 594 42.31 -4.75 -9.46
N LEU A 595 43.52 -4.37 -9.02
CA LEU A 595 44.06 -4.63 -7.70
C LEU A 595 44.32 -3.30 -6.97
N SER A 596 43.88 -3.18 -5.72
CA SER A 596 44.15 -1.99 -4.91
C SER A 596 45.65 -1.77 -4.70
N VAL A 597 46.06 -0.50 -4.61
CA VAL A 597 47.47 -0.13 -4.43
C VAL A 597 47.97 -0.59 -3.07
N SER A 598 47.12 -0.51 -2.06
CA SER A 598 47.40 -1.05 -0.72
C SER A 598 47.78 -2.54 -0.76
N THR A 599 47.05 -3.36 -1.53
CA THR A 599 47.33 -4.80 -1.66
C THR A 599 48.62 -5.08 -2.43
N ALA A 600 48.91 -4.31 -3.47
CA ALA A 600 50.20 -4.42 -4.19
C ALA A 600 51.38 -4.07 -3.27
N LEU A 601 51.26 -2.99 -2.48
CA LEU A 601 52.26 -2.59 -1.49
C LEU A 601 52.44 -3.64 -0.38
N HIS A 602 51.34 -4.24 0.12
CA HIS A 602 51.41 -5.36 1.06
C HIS A 602 52.24 -6.51 0.50
N HIS A 603 52.02 -6.88 -0.76
CA HIS A 603 52.80 -7.93 -1.41
C HIS A 603 54.28 -7.54 -1.57
N LEU A 604 54.60 -6.28 -1.89
CA LEU A 604 56.00 -5.83 -2.05
C LEU A 604 56.82 -5.97 -0.76
N PHE A 605 56.22 -5.89 0.43
CA PHE A 605 56.91 -6.18 1.69
C PHE A 605 57.45 -7.62 1.78
N SER A 606 56.85 -8.59 1.06
CA SER A 606 57.36 -9.97 1.02
C SER A 606 58.72 -10.09 0.33
N ARG A 607 59.10 -9.07 -0.47
CA ARG A 607 60.36 -8.98 -1.22
C ARG A 607 61.40 -8.09 -0.54
N GLY A 608 61.02 -7.45 0.57
CA GLY A 608 61.91 -6.64 1.38
C GLY A 608 62.73 -7.48 2.38
N PRO A 609 63.85 -6.93 2.90
CA PRO A 609 64.63 -7.59 3.95
C PRO A 609 63.84 -7.67 5.26
N ASP A 610 64.12 -8.65 6.13
CA ASP A 610 63.38 -8.92 7.38
C ASP A 610 63.26 -7.71 8.31
N GLU A 611 64.23 -6.79 8.23
CA GLU A 611 64.27 -5.52 8.96
C GLU A 611 63.13 -4.57 8.59
N MET A 612 62.66 -4.64 7.34
CA MET A 612 61.50 -3.90 6.83
C MET A 612 60.23 -4.65 7.27
N GLN A 613 59.80 -4.44 8.52
CA GLN A 613 58.61 -5.07 9.07
C GLN A 613 57.36 -4.79 8.24
N SER A 614 56.44 -5.75 8.16
CA SER A 614 55.13 -5.54 7.55
C SER A 614 54.30 -4.52 8.36
N PRO A 615 53.35 -3.82 7.73
CA PRO A 615 52.54 -2.79 8.41
C PRO A 615 51.82 -3.31 9.66
N HIS A 616 51.27 -4.53 9.60
CA HIS A 616 50.58 -5.14 10.73
C HIS A 616 51.54 -5.51 11.88
N VAL A 617 52.75 -5.99 11.58
CA VAL A 617 53.76 -6.30 12.62
C VAL A 617 54.22 -5.03 13.31
N ARG A 618 54.49 -3.95 12.56
CA ARG A 618 54.90 -2.67 13.14
C ARG A 618 53.81 -2.10 14.06
N ALA A 619 52.55 -2.20 13.63
CA ALA A 619 51.40 -1.75 14.41
C ALA A 619 50.99 -2.73 15.53
N GLN A 620 51.75 -3.81 15.77
CA GLN A 620 51.47 -4.83 16.80
C GLN A 620 50.09 -5.49 16.63
N MET A 621 49.62 -5.62 15.39
CA MET A 621 48.36 -6.26 15.03
C MET A 621 48.61 -7.67 14.49
N THR A 622 47.75 -8.62 14.89
CA THR A 622 47.70 -9.93 14.24
C THR A 622 47.13 -9.78 12.81
N PRO A 623 47.38 -10.74 11.89
CA PRO A 623 46.80 -10.70 10.55
C PRO A 623 45.27 -10.56 10.55
N LEU A 624 44.58 -11.18 11.52
CA LEU A 624 43.13 -11.05 11.72
C LEU A 624 42.74 -9.64 12.15
N LYS A 625 43.38 -9.07 13.19
CA LYS A 625 43.09 -7.70 13.64
C LYS A 625 43.36 -6.68 12.53
N TYR A 626 44.39 -6.92 11.72
CA TYR A 626 44.70 -6.07 10.58
C TYR A 626 43.66 -6.18 9.46
N SER A 627 43.18 -7.39 9.15
CA SER A 627 42.08 -7.58 8.19
C SER A 627 40.82 -6.84 8.63
N GLN A 628 40.43 -6.95 9.91
CA GLN A 628 39.29 -6.22 10.48
C GLN A 628 39.50 -4.70 10.47
N TRP A 629 40.73 -4.23 10.72
CA TRP A 629 41.08 -2.82 10.62
C TRP A 629 40.90 -2.31 9.18
N LEU A 630 41.33 -3.07 8.17
CA LEU A 630 41.14 -2.74 6.75
C LEU A 630 39.67 -2.71 6.31
N ASP A 631 38.75 -3.35 7.04
CA ASP A 631 37.32 -3.29 6.74
C ASP A 631 36.63 -2.04 7.29
N THR A 632 37.23 -1.43 8.32
CA THR A 632 36.69 -0.25 9.01
C THR A 632 37.34 1.05 8.55
N HIS A 633 38.38 0.96 7.71
CA HIS A 633 39.18 2.09 7.24
C HIS A 633 39.23 2.14 5.71
N THR A 634 39.49 3.33 5.17
CA THR A 634 39.57 3.54 3.73
C THR A 634 40.92 3.09 3.17
N GLU A 635 41.02 2.98 1.84
CA GLU A 635 42.31 2.71 1.20
C GLU A 635 43.35 3.80 1.52
N ALA A 636 42.94 5.07 1.59
CA ALA A 636 43.84 6.17 1.96
C ALA A 636 44.43 5.98 3.36
N ASP A 637 43.63 5.57 4.34
CA ASP A 637 44.11 5.27 5.70
C ASP A 637 45.12 4.12 5.69
N ALA A 638 44.86 3.08 4.89
CA ALA A 638 45.78 1.96 4.72
C ALA A 638 47.11 2.42 4.10
N LEU A 639 47.08 3.30 3.10
CA LEU A 639 48.28 3.87 2.48
C LEU A 639 49.07 4.75 3.46
N VAL A 640 48.41 5.53 4.33
CA VAL A 640 49.06 6.30 5.40
C VAL A 640 49.81 5.38 6.38
N LEU A 641 49.18 4.29 6.81
CA LEU A 641 49.81 3.32 7.70
C LEU A 641 51.02 2.63 7.03
N ILE A 642 50.89 2.29 5.74
CA ILE A 642 51.99 1.73 4.94
C ILE A 642 53.13 2.75 4.82
N GLY A 643 52.83 4.00 4.46
CA GLY A 643 53.80 5.08 4.33
C GLY A 643 54.58 5.33 5.63
N ALA A 644 53.88 5.41 6.76
CA ALA A 644 54.51 5.51 8.07
C ALA A 644 55.45 4.32 8.35
N THR A 645 55.11 3.12 7.87
CA THR A 645 55.91 1.90 8.07
C THR A 645 57.20 1.95 7.27
N LEU A 646 57.13 2.45 6.05
CA LEU A 646 58.29 2.72 5.20
C LEU A 646 59.17 3.83 5.80
N GLU A 647 58.59 4.89 6.35
CA GLU A 647 59.35 5.95 7.01
C GLU A 647 60.11 5.44 8.24
N ALA A 648 59.47 4.61 9.06
CA ALA A 648 60.12 3.98 10.21
C ALA A 648 61.30 3.07 9.79
N TYR A 649 61.17 2.34 8.68
CA TYR A 649 62.29 1.59 8.11
C TYR A 649 63.44 2.52 7.71
N ALA A 650 63.14 3.62 7.00
CA ALA A 650 64.17 4.57 6.59
C ALA A 650 64.88 5.24 7.77
N GLN A 651 64.16 5.58 8.84
CA GLN A 651 64.75 6.08 10.08
C GLN A 651 65.71 5.04 10.71
N ARG A 652 65.35 3.75 10.73
CA ARG A 652 66.21 2.67 11.24
C ARG A 652 67.45 2.45 10.38
N VAL A 653 67.35 2.57 9.05
CA VAL A 653 68.50 2.45 8.12
C VAL A 653 69.44 3.65 8.30
N ARG A 654 68.89 4.87 8.38
CA ARG A 654 69.67 6.10 8.63
C ARG A 654 70.37 6.09 9.99
N ALA A 655 69.70 5.61 11.04
CA ALA A 655 70.28 5.47 12.37
C ALA A 655 71.46 4.47 12.43
N ARG A 656 71.48 3.48 11.53
CA ARG A 656 72.58 2.51 11.40
C ARG A 656 73.74 2.99 10.55
N GLY A 657 73.59 4.11 9.84
CA GLY A 657 74.63 4.69 8.98
C GLY A 657 74.77 4.02 7.60
N ASP A 658 73.80 3.18 7.21
CA ASP A 658 73.79 2.53 5.91
C ASP A 658 73.51 3.53 4.78
N LYS A 659 74.28 3.43 3.68
CA LYS A 659 74.19 4.35 2.53
C LYS A 659 73.20 3.90 1.44
N GLN A 660 72.63 2.70 1.56
CA GLN A 660 71.75 2.11 0.54
C GLN A 660 70.48 1.54 1.19
N PHE A 661 69.33 1.88 0.63
CA PHE A 661 68.05 1.28 0.99
C PHE A 661 67.84 -0.02 0.21
N ALA A 662 66.96 -0.90 0.70
CA ALA A 662 66.53 -2.07 -0.06
C ALA A 662 65.98 -1.66 -1.44
N PRO A 663 66.25 -2.42 -2.52
CA PRO A 663 65.86 -2.06 -3.89
C PRO A 663 64.34 -1.91 -4.08
N VAL A 664 63.54 -2.54 -3.22
CA VAL A 664 62.07 -2.45 -3.23
C VAL A 664 61.57 -1.15 -2.57
N TYR A 665 62.37 -0.52 -1.70
CA TYR A 665 61.95 0.66 -0.92
C TYR A 665 61.61 1.90 -1.79
N PRO A 666 62.46 2.34 -2.74
CA PRO A 666 62.12 3.47 -3.62
C PRO A 666 60.87 3.22 -4.46
N LEU A 667 60.71 1.99 -4.98
CA LEU A 667 59.54 1.61 -5.79
C LEU A 667 58.23 1.70 -5.00
N MET A 668 58.25 1.36 -3.71
CA MET A 668 57.08 1.50 -2.84
C MET A 668 56.74 2.96 -2.54
N LEU A 669 57.74 3.84 -2.45
CA LEU A 669 57.51 5.28 -2.30
C LEU A 669 56.94 5.90 -3.57
N ASP A 670 57.44 5.52 -4.74
CA ASP A 670 56.93 6.01 -6.03
C ASP A 670 55.45 5.62 -6.23
N LEU A 671 55.10 4.36 -5.89
CA LEU A 671 53.71 3.89 -5.89
C LEU A 671 52.80 4.66 -4.93
N LEU A 672 53.31 5.04 -3.74
CA LEU A 672 52.56 5.86 -2.79
C LEU A 672 52.37 7.30 -3.29
N ALA A 673 53.41 7.88 -3.88
CA ALA A 673 53.40 9.26 -4.39
C ALA A 673 52.47 9.45 -5.60
N HIS A 674 52.17 8.39 -6.35
CA HIS A 674 51.21 8.42 -7.45
C HIS A 674 49.73 8.38 -7.00
N GLN A 675 49.45 8.23 -5.70
CA GLN A 675 48.08 8.13 -5.15
C GLN A 675 47.72 9.29 -4.20
N THR A 676 48.71 10.06 -3.74
CA THR A 676 48.54 11.33 -3.02
C THR A 676 48.51 12.49 -3.99
#